data_AF-A0A9N9WU38-F1
#
_entry.id   AF-A0A9N9WU38-F1
#
_cell.length_a   1.000
_cell.length_b   1.000
_cell.length_c   1.000
_cell.angle_alpha   90.00
_cell.angle_beta   90.00
_cell.angle_gamma   90.00
#
_symmetry.space_group_name_H-M   'P 1'
#
loop_
_entity.id
_entity.type
_entity.pdbx_description
1 polymer ?
#
loop_
_entity_poly.entity_id
_entity_poly.type
_entity_poly.pdbx_seq_one_letter_code
_entity_poly.pdbx_strand_id
1 'polypeptide(L)'
;MLTKYLLSLIFIIVQVYSIQDYRQLVDLHEWYEVKKDTLEIQQKSSANDDNCDQDLLSFQQGLERNEPWAVIFADTWAKIQAGYLSGNTINIGDFDSCVKFEHPITSSRIYKGQHCLVGISALSNSTLEADRTDLSLKHLAKFFKSNGIVSTNGFCMPASCSVAKIIQFLNQNILNENDLGAVGAQCRDMSVHLEPLDYFAIVLFSLFALLIIASTTYELIILKSKHSEPNKLLASFSVYSNGYKLFEITKIKSPSSINCLHGLRAMSIFWIILGHRITNQYPWGNPKDFQAFILGKSIATGIINAHTLAVDTFFVMGALLMTWSTLKDCEKKQLNIPRMIWRRYIRYTPVYSALILAVVSFSKVILQGPFYIEELRASCVKNWWMTLLHVLNYLQQKDMCLNHGWYLSADFQLFIISPFIILMIHKYGKKFLLIPAVLFLATIIYIISISMVLDIAMPAPSASQNYVDFIYFPTHSRAGPWFVGIILGYYLFTIQRKKVDINKFLNGFMWIFTLTVLFSIVFLQLGFSSSTDVIQRGYHITFLALHRNLWAIALCWIIFACQNLKTGGIIRWFLSLPQWQPISRMGLSMYLIGAVYQVMSILNQRVPLYLNFWQLVPILLSDVFMIMILSTITYLAFEAPTLIIEDYIYKKIKNKP
;
A
#
# COMPACT_ATOMS: atom_id res chain seq x y z
N MET A 1 45.86 -22.48 32.59
CA MET A 1 45.17 -23.80 32.58
C MET A 1 43.73 -23.71 32.04
N LEU A 2 43.05 -22.55 32.08
CA LEU A 2 41.74 -22.35 31.43
C LEU A 2 41.79 -22.08 29.90
N THR A 3 42.91 -21.61 29.36
CA THR A 3 43.05 -21.28 27.93
C THR A 3 43.27 -22.49 27.01
N LYS A 4 43.70 -23.63 27.55
CA LYS A 4 43.84 -24.89 26.80
C LYS A 4 42.53 -25.68 26.69
N TYR A 5 41.53 -25.40 27.53
CA TYR A 5 40.21 -26.06 27.45
C TYR A 5 39.24 -25.34 26.50
N LEU A 6 39.36 -24.02 26.33
CA LEU A 6 38.53 -23.27 25.39
C LEU A 6 38.89 -23.54 23.91
N LEU A 7 40.17 -23.77 23.61
CA LEU A 7 40.60 -24.09 22.23
C LEU A 7 40.18 -25.49 21.79
N SER A 8 40.07 -26.45 22.72
CA SER A 8 39.56 -27.80 22.43
C SER A 8 38.04 -27.81 22.18
N LEU A 9 37.28 -26.88 22.78
CA LEU A 9 35.84 -26.71 22.54
C LEU A 9 35.56 -25.99 21.21
N ILE A 10 36.46 -25.08 20.78
CA ILE A 10 36.33 -24.38 19.49
C ILE A 10 36.77 -25.28 18.32
N PHE A 11 37.71 -26.21 18.53
CA PHE A 11 38.13 -27.17 17.49
C PHE A 11 37.17 -28.35 17.26
N ILE A 12 36.17 -28.56 18.12
CA ILE A 12 35.10 -29.56 17.90
C ILE A 12 33.99 -28.99 16.98
N ILE A 13 33.94 -27.68 16.75
CA ILE A 13 32.89 -27.03 15.94
C ILE A 13 33.29 -26.90 14.45
N VAL A 14 34.53 -27.23 14.08
CA VAL A 14 35.03 -27.11 12.68
C VAL A 14 35.56 -28.46 12.17
N GLN A 15 34.87 -29.55 12.48
CA GLN A 15 35.01 -30.76 11.67
C GLN A 15 34.12 -30.62 10.43
N VAL A 16 34.81 -30.62 9.29
CA VAL A 16 34.29 -30.88 7.95
C VAL A 16 33.24 -31.99 8.04
N TYR A 17 31.96 -31.61 8.02
CA TYR A 17 30.86 -32.56 7.94
C TYR A 17 30.90 -33.18 6.55
N SER A 18 31.38 -34.42 6.50
CA SER A 18 31.21 -35.26 5.32
C SER A 18 29.71 -35.47 5.08
N ILE A 19 29.35 -35.58 3.80
CA ILE A 19 27.99 -35.74 3.27
C ILE A 19 27.19 -36.92 3.91
N GLN A 20 27.82 -37.80 4.68
CA GLN A 20 27.18 -38.96 5.30
C GLN A 20 26.35 -38.67 6.57
N ASP A 21 26.62 -37.59 7.31
CA ASP A 21 25.91 -37.28 8.57
C ASP A 21 24.64 -36.43 8.40
N TYR A 22 24.33 -35.98 7.17
CA TYR A 22 23.02 -35.41 6.85
C TYR A 22 21.88 -36.44 7.00
N ARG A 23 22.20 -37.74 7.16
CA ARG A 23 21.20 -38.81 7.38
C ARG A 23 20.48 -38.73 8.72
N GLN A 24 21.02 -38.02 9.72
CA GLN A 24 20.41 -37.94 11.07
C GLN A 24 19.77 -36.59 11.40
N LEU A 25 20.06 -35.52 10.65
CA LEU A 25 19.55 -34.17 10.94
C LEU A 25 18.24 -33.84 10.24
N VAL A 26 17.64 -34.83 9.58
CA VAL A 26 16.53 -34.56 8.69
C VAL A 26 15.31 -35.37 9.11
N ASP A 27 14.56 -34.77 10.05
CA ASP A 27 13.10 -34.87 10.14
C ASP A 27 12.44 -34.35 8.83
N LEU A 28 12.77 -34.95 7.67
CA LEU A 28 12.11 -34.78 6.37
C LEU A 28 10.71 -35.43 6.37
N HIS A 29 10.22 -35.85 7.54
CA HIS A 29 9.54 -37.13 7.68
C HIS A 29 8.11 -37.18 7.15
N GLU A 30 7.45 -36.05 6.89
CA GLU A 30 6.04 -36.08 6.46
C GLU A 30 5.84 -35.99 4.94
N TRP A 31 6.53 -35.09 4.23
CA TRP A 31 6.42 -35.03 2.75
C TRP A 31 7.27 -36.09 2.04
N TYR A 32 8.27 -36.64 2.72
CA TYR A 32 9.29 -37.54 2.15
C TYR A 32 8.93 -39.03 2.27
N GLU A 33 7.99 -39.40 3.15
CA GLU A 33 7.39 -40.76 3.23
C GLU A 33 6.43 -41.03 2.05
N VAL A 34 6.67 -40.46 0.87
CA VAL A 34 6.14 -41.00 -0.38
C VAL A 34 6.87 -42.31 -0.61
N LYS A 35 6.16 -43.41 -0.36
CA LYS A 35 6.69 -44.77 -0.52
C LYS A 35 7.46 -44.92 -1.81
N LYS A 36 8.62 -45.54 -1.68
CA LYS A 36 9.57 -45.96 -2.73
C LYS A 36 8.97 -46.86 -3.84
N ASP A 37 7.66 -47.14 -3.82
CA ASP A 37 7.03 -48.22 -4.59
C ASP A 37 5.78 -47.84 -5.41
N THR A 38 5.35 -46.58 -5.52
CA THR A 38 4.18 -46.25 -6.38
C THR A 38 4.29 -44.89 -7.06
N LEU A 39 4.93 -44.86 -8.23
CA LEU A 39 4.92 -43.73 -9.16
C LEU A 39 4.71 -44.25 -10.59
N GLU A 40 3.46 -44.52 -10.98
CA GLU A 40 3.10 -44.82 -12.37
C GLU A 40 2.68 -43.53 -13.09
N ILE A 41 3.57 -42.97 -13.90
CA ILE A 41 3.26 -41.82 -14.77
C ILE A 41 2.43 -42.33 -15.97
N GLN A 42 1.11 -42.15 -15.93
CA GLN A 42 0.28 -42.36 -17.12
C GLN A 42 0.52 -41.27 -18.17
N GLN A 43 1.07 -41.67 -19.31
CA GLN A 43 1.31 -40.85 -20.49
C GLN A 43 -0.01 -40.37 -21.11
N LYS A 44 -0.34 -39.11 -20.89
CA LYS A 44 -1.07 -38.29 -21.87
C LYS A 44 -0.44 -36.91 -21.87
N SER A 45 0.29 -36.60 -22.93
CA SER A 45 1.11 -35.40 -23.00
C SER A 45 1.15 -34.84 -24.42
N SER A 46 1.04 -33.51 -24.48
CA SER A 46 1.41 -32.68 -25.62
C SER A 46 2.93 -32.50 -25.64
N ALA A 47 3.56 -32.23 -26.77
CA ALA A 47 5.03 -32.26 -26.93
C ALA A 47 5.89 -31.46 -25.91
N ASN A 48 5.32 -30.53 -25.13
CA ASN A 48 6.02 -29.83 -24.04
C ASN A 48 6.10 -30.63 -22.72
N ASP A 49 5.15 -31.53 -22.45
CA ASP A 49 5.11 -32.27 -21.18
C ASP A 49 6.01 -33.54 -21.21
N ASP A 50 6.48 -33.98 -22.38
CA ASP A 50 7.43 -35.10 -22.50
C ASP A 50 8.78 -34.80 -21.84
N ASN A 51 9.25 -33.55 -21.95
CA ASN A 51 10.47 -33.10 -21.27
C ASN A 51 10.27 -33.06 -19.76
N CYS A 52 9.10 -32.61 -19.29
CA CYS A 52 8.73 -32.61 -17.88
C CYS A 52 8.73 -34.03 -17.31
N ASP A 53 8.11 -35.00 -18.00
CA ASP A 53 8.08 -36.40 -17.56
C ASP A 53 9.49 -36.98 -17.41
N GLN A 54 10.39 -36.70 -18.36
CA GLN A 54 11.79 -37.12 -18.27
C GLN A 54 12.55 -36.44 -17.12
N ASP A 55 12.30 -35.16 -16.86
CA ASP A 55 12.92 -34.42 -15.77
C ASP A 55 12.42 -34.94 -14.41
N LEU A 56 11.11 -35.18 -14.26
CA LEU A 56 10.52 -35.77 -13.06
C LEU A 56 11.06 -37.17 -12.79
N LEU A 57 11.20 -38.01 -13.83
CA LEU A 57 11.81 -39.33 -13.72
C LEU A 57 13.28 -39.26 -13.32
N SER A 58 14.04 -38.31 -13.89
CA SER A 58 15.45 -38.11 -13.54
C SER A 58 15.60 -37.68 -12.08
N PHE A 59 14.72 -36.80 -11.62
CA PHE A 59 14.66 -36.37 -10.22
C PHE A 59 14.33 -37.54 -9.28
N GLN A 60 13.33 -38.35 -9.61
CA GLN A 60 12.97 -39.54 -8.84
C GLN A 60 14.15 -40.53 -8.75
N GLN A 61 14.78 -40.86 -9.87
CA GLN A 61 15.94 -41.77 -9.89
C GLN A 61 17.12 -41.20 -9.09
N GLY A 62 17.35 -39.89 -9.17
CA GLY A 62 18.36 -39.19 -8.39
C GLY A 62 18.10 -39.30 -6.88
N LEU A 63 16.85 -39.16 -6.45
CA LEU A 63 16.45 -39.36 -5.05
C LEU A 63 16.65 -40.81 -4.59
N GLU A 64 16.22 -41.79 -5.39
CA GLU A 64 16.37 -43.22 -5.08
C GLU A 64 17.85 -43.62 -4.90
N ARG A 65 18.73 -43.00 -5.70
CA ARG A 65 20.19 -43.18 -5.66
C ARG A 65 20.89 -42.31 -4.62
N ASN A 66 20.16 -41.43 -3.91
CA ASN A 66 20.71 -40.43 -3.00
C ASN A 66 21.77 -39.53 -3.66
N GLU A 67 21.54 -39.13 -4.91
CA GLU A 67 22.42 -38.22 -5.62
C GLU A 67 22.34 -36.82 -4.98
N PRO A 68 23.47 -36.15 -4.70
CA PRO A 68 23.48 -34.89 -3.96
C PRO A 68 22.61 -33.78 -4.57
N TRP A 69 22.57 -33.69 -5.90
CA TRP A 69 21.79 -32.66 -6.59
C TRP A 69 20.28 -32.84 -6.37
N ALA A 70 19.79 -34.09 -6.35
CA ALA A 70 18.38 -34.39 -6.17
C ALA A 70 17.96 -34.13 -4.71
N VAL A 71 18.83 -34.46 -3.75
CA VAL A 71 18.59 -34.12 -2.33
C VAL A 71 18.55 -32.61 -2.11
N ILE A 72 19.49 -31.85 -2.71
CA ILE A 72 19.49 -30.38 -2.65
C ILE A 72 18.22 -29.81 -3.29
N PHE A 73 17.80 -30.36 -4.45
CA PHE A 73 16.59 -29.93 -5.12
C PHE A 73 15.35 -30.16 -4.24
N ALA A 74 15.22 -31.34 -3.62
CA ALA A 74 14.13 -31.64 -2.69
C ALA A 74 14.18 -30.77 -1.42
N ASP A 75 15.37 -30.45 -0.91
CA ASP A 75 15.54 -29.57 0.25
C ASP A 75 15.03 -28.14 -0.02
N THR A 76 14.92 -27.70 -1.28
CA THR A 76 14.30 -26.40 -1.56
C THR A 76 12.79 -26.37 -1.31
N TRP A 77 12.14 -27.53 -1.19
CA TRP A 77 10.70 -27.61 -0.93
C TRP A 77 10.34 -27.05 0.45
N ALA A 78 9.13 -26.50 0.54
CA ALA A 78 8.60 -25.95 1.76
C ALA A 78 8.46 -27.02 2.83
N LYS A 79 8.97 -26.70 4.03
CA LYS A 79 8.69 -27.45 5.25
C LYS A 79 7.55 -26.81 6.00
N ILE A 80 6.83 -27.61 6.78
CA ILE A 80 5.76 -27.12 7.66
C ILE A 80 6.40 -26.24 8.73
N GLN A 81 6.05 -24.95 8.75
CA GLN A 81 6.56 -24.01 9.74
C GLN A 81 5.80 -24.13 11.07
N ALA A 82 6.47 -23.73 12.15
CA ALA A 82 5.84 -23.59 13.46
C ALA A 82 4.66 -22.59 13.42
N GLY A 83 3.70 -22.77 14.32
CA GLY A 83 2.51 -21.92 14.40
C GLY A 83 1.41 -22.31 13.41
N TYR A 84 1.49 -23.50 12.82
CA TYR A 84 0.52 -24.02 11.85
C TYR A 84 -0.92 -24.07 12.39
N LEU A 85 -1.10 -24.65 13.58
CA LEU A 85 -2.38 -24.64 14.32
C LEU A 85 -2.78 -23.24 14.80
N SER A 86 -1.84 -22.29 14.79
CA SER A 86 -2.05 -20.87 15.03
C SER A 86 -2.32 -20.07 13.75
N GLY A 87 -2.61 -20.76 12.64
CA GLY A 87 -3.02 -20.19 11.37
C GLY A 87 -1.88 -19.87 10.41
N ASN A 88 -0.61 -20.13 10.78
CA ASN A 88 0.52 -19.97 9.87
C ASN A 88 0.45 -21.01 8.75
N THR A 89 -0.20 -20.65 7.65
CA THR A 89 -0.60 -21.56 6.58
C THR A 89 0.24 -21.38 5.32
N ILE A 90 1.25 -20.50 5.36
CA ILE A 90 2.03 -20.08 4.20
C ILE A 90 3.49 -20.46 4.42
N ASN A 91 3.90 -21.52 3.72
CA ASN A 91 5.25 -22.05 3.77
C ASN A 91 5.90 -21.82 2.40
N ILE A 92 6.88 -20.92 2.35
CA ILE A 92 7.44 -20.48 1.06
C ILE A 92 8.45 -21.48 0.49
N GLY A 93 9.17 -22.23 1.33
CA GLY A 93 10.35 -22.98 0.90
C GLY A 93 11.54 -22.07 0.54
N ASP A 94 12.64 -22.66 0.07
CA ASP A 94 13.80 -21.90 -0.37
C ASP A 94 13.62 -21.42 -1.81
N PHE A 95 13.01 -20.25 -1.95
CA PHE A 95 12.75 -19.63 -3.25
C PHE A 95 14.04 -19.40 -4.05
N ASP A 96 15.06 -18.78 -3.46
CA ASP A 96 16.24 -18.33 -4.20
C ASP A 96 17.11 -19.52 -4.66
N SER A 97 17.22 -20.58 -3.84
CA SER A 97 17.91 -21.81 -4.24
C SER A 97 17.16 -22.56 -5.34
N CYS A 98 15.82 -22.58 -5.29
CA CYS A 98 15.01 -23.24 -6.32
C CYS A 98 15.15 -22.59 -7.70
N VAL A 99 14.91 -21.27 -7.80
CA VAL A 99 14.89 -20.59 -9.11
C VAL A 99 16.27 -20.42 -9.75
N LYS A 100 17.35 -20.58 -8.96
CA LYS A 100 18.74 -20.59 -9.44
C LYS A 100 19.29 -22.00 -9.61
N PHE A 101 18.49 -23.03 -9.35
CA PHE A 101 18.94 -24.41 -9.44
C PHE A 101 19.21 -24.78 -10.91
N GLU A 102 20.43 -25.23 -11.18
CA GLU A 102 20.83 -25.76 -12.48
C GLU A 102 21.70 -27.02 -12.28
N HIS A 103 21.35 -28.12 -12.96
CA HIS A 103 22.10 -29.37 -12.92
C HIS A 103 22.24 -29.99 -14.32
N PRO A 104 23.46 -30.26 -14.82
CA PRO A 104 23.63 -30.89 -16.13
C PRO A 104 23.30 -32.40 -16.07
N ILE A 105 22.22 -32.82 -16.76
CA ILE A 105 21.86 -34.25 -16.88
C ILE A 105 22.70 -34.90 -17.99
N THR A 106 22.85 -34.21 -19.12
CA THR A 106 23.69 -34.62 -20.25
C THR A 106 24.47 -33.43 -20.78
N SER A 107 25.41 -33.65 -21.69
CA SER A 107 26.18 -32.58 -22.33
C SER A 107 25.32 -31.52 -23.04
N SER A 108 24.09 -31.83 -23.42
CA SER A 108 23.16 -30.92 -24.11
C SER A 108 21.91 -30.54 -23.31
N ARG A 109 21.67 -31.13 -22.13
CA ARG A 109 20.45 -30.90 -21.35
C ARG A 109 20.76 -30.53 -19.90
N ILE A 110 20.25 -29.36 -19.49
CA ILE A 110 20.37 -28.82 -18.14
C ILE A 110 18.99 -28.88 -17.47
N TYR A 111 18.93 -29.53 -16.32
CA TYR A 111 17.79 -29.50 -15.43
C TYR A 111 17.74 -28.16 -14.70
N LYS A 112 16.59 -27.49 -14.73
CA LYS A 112 16.39 -26.18 -14.09
C LYS A 112 15.19 -26.21 -13.16
N GLY A 113 15.25 -25.46 -12.05
CA GLY A 113 14.14 -25.31 -11.13
C GLY A 113 13.21 -24.15 -11.47
N GLN A 114 11.92 -24.34 -11.22
CA GLN A 114 10.91 -23.28 -11.09
C GLN A 114 10.23 -23.41 -9.73
N HIS A 115 10.01 -22.28 -9.06
CA HIS A 115 9.37 -22.26 -7.75
C HIS A 115 7.86 -22.10 -7.90
N CYS A 116 7.09 -22.94 -7.23
CA CYS A 116 5.64 -22.99 -7.34
C CYS A 116 4.98 -22.90 -5.98
N LEU A 117 4.22 -21.82 -5.74
CA LEU A 117 3.33 -21.72 -4.58
C LEU A 117 2.03 -22.49 -4.89
N VAL A 118 1.80 -23.59 -4.19
CA VAL A 118 0.67 -24.49 -4.37
C VAL A 118 -0.29 -24.37 -3.19
N GLY A 119 -1.55 -24.04 -3.47
CA GLY A 119 -2.62 -24.07 -2.48
C GLY A 119 -3.11 -25.49 -2.27
N ILE A 120 -3.06 -25.99 -1.04
CA ILE A 120 -3.43 -27.35 -0.64
C ILE A 120 -4.60 -27.27 0.35
N SER A 121 -5.64 -28.08 0.09
CA SER A 121 -6.80 -28.23 0.98
C SER A 121 -7.16 -29.69 1.16
N ALA A 122 -8.09 -29.99 2.08
CA ALA A 122 -8.64 -31.32 2.22
C ALA A 122 -9.54 -31.72 1.04
N LEU A 123 -9.55 -33.01 0.69
CA LEU A 123 -10.54 -33.59 -0.23
C LEU A 123 -11.90 -33.73 0.47
N SER A 124 -13.00 -33.59 -0.29
CA SER A 124 -14.36 -33.59 0.27
C SER A 124 -14.76 -34.92 0.94
N ASN A 125 -14.14 -36.03 0.55
CA ASN A 125 -14.59 -37.40 0.88
C ASN A 125 -13.96 -38.00 2.15
N SER A 126 -13.13 -37.27 2.90
CA SER A 126 -12.48 -37.83 4.10
C SER A 126 -13.47 -38.17 5.23
N THR A 127 -13.41 -39.40 5.75
CA THR A 127 -14.38 -40.00 6.70
C THR A 127 -13.81 -40.26 8.11
N LEU A 128 -12.58 -39.82 8.41
CA LEU A 128 -11.87 -40.22 9.64
C LEU A 128 -12.22 -39.39 10.88
N GLU A 129 -12.39 -40.03 12.05
CA GLU A 129 -12.57 -39.42 13.38
C GLU A 129 -11.24 -38.90 13.96
N ALA A 130 -11.27 -37.93 14.90
CA ALA A 130 -10.10 -37.13 15.27
C ALA A 130 -9.50 -37.66 16.57
N ASP A 131 -8.30 -38.21 16.50
CA ASP A 131 -7.43 -38.31 17.66
C ASP A 131 -6.48 -37.10 17.69
N ARG A 132 -6.22 -36.54 18.87
CA ARG A 132 -5.46 -35.28 19.05
C ARG A 132 -3.96 -35.49 19.22
N THR A 133 -3.47 -36.71 19.02
CA THR A 133 -2.14 -37.13 19.48
C THR A 133 -1.14 -37.42 18.35
N ASP A 134 -1.56 -37.39 17.08
CA ASP A 134 -0.70 -37.64 15.92
C ASP A 134 -0.72 -36.45 14.93
N LEU A 135 0.46 -36.03 14.44
CA LEU A 135 0.65 -34.87 13.57
C LEU A 135 0.75 -35.25 12.07
N SER A 136 0.55 -36.52 11.72
CA SER A 136 0.66 -37.00 10.34
C SER A 136 -0.18 -36.20 9.30
N LEU A 137 0.24 -36.20 8.02
CA LEU A 137 -0.42 -35.49 6.92
C LEU A 137 -1.93 -35.74 6.81
N LYS A 138 -2.40 -36.94 7.19
CA LYS A 138 -3.84 -37.28 7.25
C LYS A 138 -4.60 -36.51 8.34
N HIS A 139 -3.98 -36.26 9.49
CA HIS A 139 -4.56 -35.42 10.53
C HIS A 139 -4.60 -33.94 10.11
N LEU A 140 -3.59 -33.48 9.36
CA LEU A 140 -3.58 -32.13 8.77
C LEU A 140 -4.73 -31.95 7.76
N ALA A 141 -4.98 -32.94 6.90
CA ALA A 141 -6.13 -32.93 5.98
C ALA A 141 -7.45 -32.79 6.73
N LYS A 142 -7.62 -33.50 7.85
CA LYS A 142 -8.80 -33.35 8.69
C LYS A 142 -8.94 -31.94 9.27
N PHE A 143 -7.87 -31.38 9.80
CA PHE A 143 -7.85 -30.01 10.32
C PHE A 143 -8.20 -28.97 9.24
N PHE A 144 -7.75 -29.16 8.00
CA PHE A 144 -8.14 -28.30 6.87
C PHE A 144 -9.61 -28.38 6.57
N LYS A 145 -10.17 -29.59 6.53
CA LYS A 145 -11.59 -29.78 6.27
C LYS A 145 -12.45 -29.12 7.34
N SER A 146 -12.14 -29.33 8.62
CA SER A 146 -12.96 -28.81 9.72
C SER A 146 -12.93 -27.28 9.83
N ASN A 147 -11.87 -26.64 9.34
CA ASN A 147 -11.68 -25.18 9.45
C ASN A 147 -11.72 -24.44 8.12
N GLY A 148 -11.96 -25.14 6.99
CA GLY A 148 -11.93 -24.56 5.65
C GLY A 148 -10.58 -23.92 5.29
N ILE A 149 -9.47 -24.52 5.74
CA ILE A 149 -8.13 -23.94 5.57
C ILE A 149 -7.54 -24.38 4.23
N VAL A 150 -6.96 -23.40 3.51
CA VAL A 150 -6.06 -23.63 2.38
C VAL A 150 -4.65 -23.24 2.78
N SER A 151 -3.72 -24.18 2.70
CA SER A 151 -2.30 -23.94 2.96
C SER A 151 -1.55 -23.67 1.68
N THR A 152 -0.78 -22.59 1.63
CA THR A 152 0.07 -22.28 0.49
C THR A 152 1.48 -22.81 0.77
N ASN A 153 1.94 -23.78 -0.02
CA ASN A 153 3.26 -24.39 0.13
C ASN A 153 4.09 -24.24 -1.14
N GLY A 154 5.32 -23.78 -1.01
CA GLY A 154 6.27 -23.66 -2.11
C GLY A 154 6.94 -24.99 -2.43
N PHE A 155 6.83 -25.43 -3.68
CA PHE A 155 7.55 -26.58 -4.20
C PHE A 155 8.49 -26.15 -5.30
N CYS A 156 9.64 -26.79 -5.39
CA CYS A 156 10.53 -26.61 -6.52
C CYS A 156 10.29 -27.71 -7.54
N MET A 157 9.89 -27.34 -8.75
CA MET A 157 9.54 -28.25 -9.82
C MET A 157 10.47 -28.04 -11.02
N PRO A 158 10.65 -29.04 -11.91
CA PRO A 158 11.41 -28.81 -13.13
C PRO A 158 10.79 -27.68 -13.96
N ALA A 159 11.61 -26.75 -14.47
CA ALA A 159 11.16 -25.61 -15.28
C ALA A 159 10.48 -26.03 -16.60
N SER A 160 10.68 -27.27 -17.05
CA SER A 160 10.02 -27.86 -18.21
C SER A 160 8.54 -28.20 -17.96
N CYS A 161 8.09 -28.24 -16.70
CA CYS A 161 6.74 -28.65 -16.34
C CYS A 161 5.70 -27.54 -16.45
N SER A 162 4.53 -27.87 -17.02
CA SER A 162 3.36 -26.99 -16.97
C SER A 162 2.70 -26.99 -15.58
N VAL A 163 2.01 -25.91 -15.22
CA VAL A 163 1.28 -25.80 -13.93
C VAL A 163 0.27 -26.94 -13.76
N ALA A 164 -0.43 -27.33 -14.83
CA ALA A 164 -1.38 -28.44 -14.81
C ALA A 164 -0.70 -29.77 -14.49
N LYS A 165 0.47 -30.03 -15.09
CA LYS A 165 1.26 -31.24 -14.86
C LYS A 165 1.80 -31.31 -13.43
N ILE A 166 2.22 -30.17 -12.87
CA ILE A 166 2.68 -30.06 -11.48
C ILE A 166 1.55 -30.41 -10.51
N ILE A 167 0.36 -29.83 -10.71
CA ILE A 167 -0.83 -30.13 -9.90
C ILE A 167 -1.19 -31.62 -10.00
N GLN A 168 -1.16 -32.18 -11.20
CA GLN A 168 -1.41 -33.61 -11.42
C GLN A 168 -0.39 -34.48 -10.66
N PHE A 169 0.90 -34.19 -10.81
CA PHE A 169 1.98 -34.91 -10.14
C PHE A 169 1.83 -34.87 -8.62
N LEU A 170 1.63 -33.68 -8.04
CA LEU A 170 1.44 -33.52 -6.60
C LEU A 170 0.20 -34.26 -6.10
N ASN A 171 -0.92 -34.18 -6.81
CA ASN A 171 -2.14 -34.88 -6.42
C ASN A 171 -1.96 -36.39 -6.44
N GLN A 172 -1.43 -36.94 -7.54
CA GLN A 172 -1.32 -38.39 -7.74
C GLN A 172 -0.33 -39.03 -6.77
N ASN A 173 0.78 -38.36 -6.48
CA ASN A 173 1.93 -38.99 -5.85
C ASN A 173 2.14 -38.57 -4.39
N ILE A 174 1.55 -37.46 -3.94
CA ILE A 174 1.82 -36.87 -2.63
C ILE A 174 0.54 -36.57 -1.86
N LEU A 175 -0.43 -35.88 -2.47
CA LEU A 175 -1.55 -35.29 -1.74
C LEU A 175 -2.73 -36.27 -1.58
N ASN A 176 -3.15 -36.96 -2.64
CA ASN A 176 -4.37 -37.78 -2.61
C ASN A 176 -4.28 -38.94 -1.61
N GLU A 177 -3.11 -39.56 -1.46
CA GLU A 177 -2.88 -40.62 -0.47
C GLU A 177 -3.09 -40.15 0.98
N ASN A 178 -3.02 -38.83 1.20
CA ASN A 178 -3.15 -38.15 2.47
C ASN A 178 -4.47 -37.39 2.64
N ASP A 179 -5.48 -37.67 1.82
CA ASP A 179 -6.78 -36.94 1.79
C ASP A 179 -6.63 -35.43 1.50
N LEU A 180 -5.55 -35.01 0.85
CA LEU A 180 -5.27 -33.64 0.44
C LEU A 180 -5.40 -33.49 -1.07
N GLY A 181 -5.64 -32.27 -1.53
CA GLY A 181 -5.65 -31.92 -2.94
C GLY A 181 -5.15 -30.50 -3.18
N ALA A 182 -4.50 -30.30 -4.32
CA ALA A 182 -4.08 -29.00 -4.80
C ALA A 182 -5.28 -28.26 -5.41
N VAL A 183 -5.54 -27.04 -4.93
CA VAL A 183 -6.62 -26.14 -5.37
C VAL A 183 -6.16 -25.22 -6.50
N GLY A 184 -4.85 -24.98 -6.59
CA GLY A 184 -4.23 -24.15 -7.61
C GLY A 184 -2.73 -23.98 -7.34
N ALA A 185 -2.00 -23.50 -8.33
CA ALA A 185 -0.57 -23.25 -8.21
C ALA A 185 -0.16 -22.01 -9.02
N GLN A 186 0.77 -21.23 -8.47
CA GLN A 186 1.43 -20.11 -9.13
C GLN A 186 2.91 -20.41 -9.19
N CYS A 187 3.42 -20.59 -10.41
CA CYS A 187 4.81 -20.95 -10.66
C CYS A 187 5.60 -19.78 -11.21
N ARG A 188 6.89 -19.78 -10.89
CA ARG A 188 7.81 -18.72 -11.25
C ARG A 188 9.19 -19.27 -11.57
N ASP A 189 9.68 -18.86 -12.73
CA ASP A 189 11.09 -18.92 -13.06
C ASP A 189 11.72 -17.50 -12.99
N MET A 190 13.05 -17.45 -13.01
CA MET A 190 13.80 -16.18 -13.08
C MET A 190 13.92 -15.65 -14.51
N SER A 191 13.22 -16.22 -15.48
CA SER A 191 13.30 -15.78 -16.87
C SER A 191 12.53 -14.46 -17.02
N VAL A 192 13.24 -13.40 -17.40
CA VAL A 192 12.63 -12.09 -17.62
C VAL A 192 12.58 -11.84 -19.11
N HIS A 193 11.36 -11.87 -19.66
CA HIS A 193 11.10 -11.45 -21.03
C HIS A 193 10.63 -9.99 -21.06
N LEU A 194 11.50 -9.15 -21.64
CA LEU A 194 11.19 -7.74 -21.88
C LEU A 194 10.24 -7.63 -23.07
N GLU A 195 9.12 -6.94 -22.86
CA GLU A 195 8.15 -6.59 -23.87
C GLU A 195 8.49 -5.23 -24.52
N PRO A 196 7.92 -4.90 -25.69
CA PRO A 196 8.12 -3.59 -26.33
C PRO A 196 7.81 -2.41 -25.41
N LEU A 197 6.82 -2.55 -24.53
CA LEU A 197 6.47 -1.55 -23.53
C LEU A 197 7.60 -1.30 -22.52
N ASP A 198 8.35 -2.35 -22.17
CA ASP A 198 9.46 -2.28 -21.21
C ASP A 198 10.61 -1.47 -21.82
N TYR A 199 10.95 -1.71 -23.10
CA TYR A 199 11.93 -0.92 -23.83
C TYR A 199 11.51 0.55 -23.97
N PHE A 200 10.23 0.81 -24.27
CA PHE A 200 9.69 2.16 -24.32
C PHE A 200 9.87 2.89 -22.98
N ALA A 201 9.54 2.23 -21.87
CA ALA A 201 9.72 2.79 -20.54
C ALA A 201 11.19 3.11 -20.25
N ILE A 202 12.11 2.19 -20.54
CA ILE A 202 13.57 2.39 -20.35
C ILE A 202 14.04 3.63 -21.10
N VAL A 203 13.69 3.77 -22.39
CA VAL A 203 14.05 4.93 -23.20
C VAL A 203 13.46 6.21 -22.62
N LEU A 204 12.17 6.21 -22.26
CA LEU A 204 11.50 7.39 -21.72
C LEU A 204 12.13 7.87 -20.41
N PHE A 205 12.35 6.97 -19.44
CA PHE A 205 12.98 7.34 -18.17
C PHE A 205 14.44 7.78 -18.36
N SER A 206 15.16 7.17 -19.30
CA SER A 206 16.52 7.60 -19.65
C SER A 206 16.54 9.02 -20.24
N LEU A 207 15.57 9.37 -21.09
CA LEU A 207 15.42 10.72 -21.61
C LEU A 207 15.10 11.74 -20.50
N PHE A 208 14.24 11.39 -19.55
CA PHE A 208 13.99 12.25 -18.38
C PHE A 208 15.25 12.43 -17.53
N ALA A 209 16.01 11.37 -17.28
CA ALA A 209 17.27 11.45 -16.55
C ALA A 209 18.28 12.39 -17.26
N LEU A 210 18.43 12.25 -18.58
CA LEU A 210 19.26 13.13 -19.40
C LEU A 210 18.78 14.58 -19.35
N LEU A 211 17.47 14.82 -19.40
CA LEU A 211 16.88 16.15 -19.32
C LEU A 211 17.14 16.80 -17.96
N ILE A 212 17.05 16.03 -16.87
CA ILE A 212 17.36 16.49 -15.52
C ILE A 212 18.84 16.87 -15.40
N ILE A 213 19.74 16.03 -15.90
CA ILE A 213 21.18 16.31 -15.92
C ILE A 213 21.46 17.59 -16.73
N ALA A 214 20.97 17.66 -17.97
CA ALA A 214 21.18 18.80 -18.86
C ALA A 214 20.63 20.11 -18.27
N SER A 215 19.42 20.09 -17.71
CA SER A 215 18.79 21.25 -17.07
C SER A 215 19.57 21.72 -15.83
N THR A 216 20.04 20.79 -15.01
CA THR A 216 20.85 21.09 -13.82
C THR A 216 22.22 21.66 -14.22
N THR A 217 22.91 21.05 -15.20
CA THR A 217 24.20 21.55 -15.70
C THR A 217 24.06 22.93 -16.34
N TYR A 218 23.02 23.17 -17.15
CA TYR A 218 22.73 24.48 -17.73
C TYR A 218 22.60 25.55 -16.64
N GLU A 219 21.78 25.30 -15.61
CA GLU A 219 21.57 26.27 -14.54
C GLU A 219 22.88 26.58 -13.80
N LEU A 220 23.66 25.56 -13.44
CA LEU A 220 24.92 25.72 -12.72
C LEU A 220 25.96 26.51 -13.54
N ILE A 221 26.03 26.30 -14.85
CA ILE A 221 26.94 27.06 -15.73
C ILE A 221 26.55 28.53 -15.75
N ILE A 222 25.26 28.86 -15.93
CA ILE A 222 24.78 30.25 -15.96
C ILE A 222 25.00 30.95 -14.62
N LEU A 223 24.70 30.27 -13.51
CA LEU A 223 24.93 30.80 -12.17
C LEU A 223 26.42 31.07 -11.90
N LYS A 224 27.31 30.19 -12.35
CA LYS A 224 28.77 30.37 -12.22
C LYS A 224 29.29 31.51 -13.12
N SER A 225 28.72 31.63 -14.31
CA SER A 225 29.06 32.63 -15.32
C SER A 225 28.72 34.06 -14.86
N LYS A 226 27.76 34.25 -13.94
CA LYS A 226 27.25 35.57 -13.45
C LYS A 226 26.76 36.53 -14.55
N HIS A 227 26.65 36.06 -15.79
CA HIS A 227 26.30 36.90 -16.94
C HIS A 227 24.79 37.18 -17.04
N SER A 228 23.92 36.31 -16.53
CA SER A 228 22.45 36.45 -16.65
C SER A 228 21.68 35.56 -15.67
N GLU A 229 20.41 35.88 -15.37
CA GLU A 229 19.51 34.95 -14.70
C GLU A 229 19.17 33.74 -15.60
N PRO A 230 19.13 32.51 -15.08
CA PRO A 230 18.83 31.32 -15.87
C PRO A 230 17.40 31.35 -16.42
N ASN A 231 17.22 30.89 -17.65
CA ASN A 231 15.90 30.78 -18.25
C ASN A 231 15.06 29.75 -17.47
N LYS A 232 13.89 30.17 -16.97
CA LYS A 232 13.00 29.35 -16.12
C LYS A 232 12.54 28.05 -16.78
N LEU A 233 12.40 28.03 -18.11
CA LEU A 233 12.01 26.82 -18.84
C LEU A 233 13.19 25.85 -18.96
N LEU A 234 14.38 26.34 -19.30
CA LEU A 234 15.57 25.49 -19.42
C LEU A 234 16.07 24.96 -18.06
N ALA A 235 15.80 25.70 -16.98
CA ALA A 235 16.07 25.29 -15.61
C ALA A 235 14.89 24.55 -14.93
N SER A 236 13.81 24.22 -15.66
CA SER A 236 12.60 23.66 -15.03
C SER A 236 12.83 22.28 -14.40
N PHE A 237 13.72 21.48 -14.96
CA PHE A 237 14.11 20.16 -14.46
C PHE A 237 15.36 20.20 -13.55
N SER A 238 15.87 21.38 -13.22
CA SER A 238 17.08 21.48 -12.42
C SER A 238 16.86 20.99 -10.99
N VAL A 239 17.65 19.99 -10.58
CA VAL A 239 17.65 19.46 -9.21
C VAL A 239 18.15 20.50 -8.21
N TYR A 240 19.04 21.41 -8.62
CA TYR A 240 19.61 22.41 -7.74
C TYR A 240 18.54 23.37 -7.22
N SER A 241 17.89 24.12 -8.11
CA SER A 241 16.84 25.07 -7.76
C SER A 241 15.60 24.40 -7.16
N ASN A 242 15.14 23.28 -7.73
CA ASN A 242 13.96 22.59 -7.23
C ASN A 242 14.22 21.91 -5.89
N GLY A 243 15.40 21.33 -5.70
CA GLY A 243 15.85 20.74 -4.44
C GLY A 243 16.01 21.78 -3.34
N TYR A 244 16.60 22.93 -3.65
CA TYR A 244 16.66 24.05 -2.70
C TYR A 244 15.26 24.46 -2.26
N LYS A 245 14.33 24.73 -3.19
CA LYS A 245 12.93 25.08 -2.87
C LYS A 245 12.20 23.98 -2.10
N LEU A 246 12.53 22.72 -2.35
CA LEU A 246 11.91 21.58 -1.67
C LEU A 246 12.32 21.54 -0.20
N PHE A 247 13.60 21.69 0.09
CA PHE A 247 14.16 21.62 1.45
C PHE A 247 14.24 22.98 2.15
N GLU A 248 13.86 24.08 1.49
CA GLU A 248 13.89 25.42 2.07
C GLU A 248 12.96 25.53 3.28
N ILE A 249 13.52 25.71 4.47
CA ILE A 249 12.73 25.91 5.68
C ILE A 249 12.54 27.40 5.91
N THR A 250 11.32 27.88 5.65
CA THR A 250 10.99 29.30 5.77
C THR A 250 10.21 29.56 7.06
N LYS A 251 10.59 30.54 7.88
CA LYS A 251 9.82 30.93 9.08
C LYS A 251 8.59 31.80 8.73
N ILE A 252 7.90 31.51 7.62
CA ILE A 252 6.94 32.40 6.93
C ILE A 252 6.12 33.27 7.89
N LYS A 253 6.31 34.59 7.77
CA LYS A 253 5.61 35.66 8.50
C LYS A 253 4.44 36.28 7.69
N SER A 254 3.92 35.57 6.68
CA SER A 254 2.78 36.09 5.90
C SER A 254 1.47 35.81 6.65
N PRO A 255 0.61 36.81 6.92
CA PRO A 255 -0.69 36.57 7.55
C PRO A 255 -1.64 35.71 6.70
N SER A 256 -1.32 35.52 5.41
CA SER A 256 -2.08 34.70 4.47
C SER A 256 -1.71 33.21 4.44
N SER A 257 -0.65 32.78 5.12
CA SER A 257 -0.25 31.36 5.16
C SER A 257 -0.77 30.69 6.43
N ILE A 258 -1.36 29.51 6.27
CA ILE A 258 -1.90 28.71 7.38
C ILE A 258 -0.87 27.64 7.74
N ASN A 259 0.04 27.98 8.65
CA ASN A 259 1.25 27.19 8.88
C ASN A 259 0.98 25.80 9.48
N CYS A 260 -0.09 25.66 10.28
CA CYS A 260 -0.45 24.37 10.90
C CYS A 260 -0.83 23.28 9.88
N LEU A 261 -1.19 23.66 8.64
CA LEU A 261 -1.50 22.70 7.58
C LEU A 261 -0.29 21.86 7.17
N HIS A 262 0.94 22.38 7.36
CA HIS A 262 2.15 21.61 7.08
C HIS A 262 2.26 20.42 8.05
N GLY A 263 2.10 20.66 9.35
CA GLY A 263 2.11 19.61 10.38
C GLY A 263 0.97 18.61 10.21
N LEU A 264 -0.26 19.09 9.95
CA LEU A 264 -1.40 18.21 9.72
C LEU A 264 -1.18 17.28 8.51
N ARG A 265 -0.61 17.80 7.42
CA ARG A 265 -0.28 17.00 6.24
C ARG A 265 0.80 15.95 6.54
N ALA A 266 1.88 16.35 7.19
CA ALA A 266 2.99 15.45 7.50
C ALA A 266 2.56 14.30 8.43
N MET A 267 1.87 14.62 9.53
CA MET A 267 1.36 13.62 10.46
C MET A 267 0.34 12.68 9.81
N SER A 268 -0.53 13.19 8.94
CA SER A 268 -1.49 12.35 8.21
C SER A 268 -0.78 11.38 7.25
N ILE A 269 0.29 11.80 6.57
CA ILE A 269 1.08 10.92 5.70
C ILE A 269 1.75 9.81 6.49
N PHE A 270 2.40 10.14 7.61
CA PHE A 270 3.01 9.12 8.45
C PHE A 270 1.99 8.13 9.00
N TRP A 271 0.80 8.61 9.36
CA TRP A 271 -0.28 7.73 9.81
C TRP A 271 -0.80 6.81 8.70
N ILE A 272 -0.90 7.29 7.46
CA ILE A 272 -1.24 6.47 6.29
C ILE A 272 -0.17 5.39 6.05
N ILE A 273 1.11 5.76 6.07
CA ILE A 273 2.23 4.81 5.88
C ILE A 273 2.19 3.71 6.95
N LEU A 274 1.99 4.09 8.22
CA LEU A 274 1.84 3.16 9.33
C LEU A 274 0.67 2.19 9.13
N GLY A 275 -0.52 2.73 8.83
CA GLY A 275 -1.73 1.95 8.63
C GLY A 275 -1.58 0.97 7.47
N HIS A 276 -1.17 1.47 6.30
CA HIS A 276 -0.99 0.65 5.10
C HIS A 276 0.05 -0.46 5.29
N ARG A 277 1.17 -0.22 5.99
CA ARG A 277 2.14 -1.29 6.28
C ARG A 277 1.47 -2.43 7.01
N ILE A 278 0.73 -2.13 8.07
CA ILE A 278 0.17 -3.15 8.96
C ILE A 278 -1.03 -3.85 8.29
N THR A 279 -1.91 -3.11 7.62
CA THR A 279 -3.13 -3.67 7.03
C THR A 279 -2.88 -4.39 5.71
N ASN A 280 -1.86 -4.00 4.94
CA ASN A 280 -1.55 -4.64 3.66
C ASN A 280 -0.47 -5.72 3.78
N GLN A 281 0.23 -5.82 4.92
CA GLN A 281 1.24 -6.86 5.12
C GLN A 281 0.60 -8.24 5.04
N TYR A 282 1.12 -9.04 4.12
CA TYR A 282 0.74 -10.43 3.93
C TYR A 282 1.91 -11.17 3.25
N PRO A 283 2.31 -12.36 3.74
CA PRO A 283 1.79 -13.05 4.92
C PRO A 283 2.32 -12.49 6.24
N TRP A 284 1.60 -12.78 7.32
CA TRP A 284 2.12 -12.73 8.69
C TRP A 284 2.45 -14.14 9.15
N GLY A 285 3.62 -14.36 9.77
CA GLY A 285 4.03 -15.66 10.33
C GLY A 285 3.27 -16.06 11.60
N ASN A 286 2.56 -15.11 12.23
CA ASN A 286 1.68 -15.30 13.39
C ASN A 286 0.30 -14.65 13.14
N PRO A 287 -0.50 -15.19 12.20
CA PRO A 287 -1.74 -14.55 11.77
C PRO A 287 -2.80 -14.48 12.89
N LYS A 288 -2.82 -15.42 13.85
CA LYS A 288 -3.67 -15.30 15.04
C LYS A 288 -3.30 -14.11 15.92
N ASP A 289 -2.01 -13.81 16.09
CA ASP A 289 -1.58 -12.65 16.87
C ASP A 289 -1.95 -11.36 16.14
N PHE A 290 -1.82 -11.34 14.81
CA PHE A 290 -2.32 -10.23 14.00
C PHE A 290 -3.83 -10.06 14.11
N GLN A 291 -4.60 -11.15 14.03
CA GLN A 291 -6.05 -11.12 14.24
C GLN A 291 -6.40 -10.61 15.64
N ALA A 292 -5.72 -11.10 16.68
CA ALA A 292 -5.88 -10.65 18.06
C ALA A 292 -5.46 -9.19 18.24
N PHE A 293 -4.47 -8.71 17.49
CA PHE A 293 -4.05 -7.32 17.48
C PHE A 293 -5.09 -6.40 16.85
N ILE A 294 -5.61 -6.75 15.66
CA ILE A 294 -6.61 -5.95 14.93
C ILE A 294 -7.96 -5.93 15.64
N LEU A 295 -8.37 -7.06 16.23
CA LEU A 295 -9.60 -7.19 17.02
C LEU A 295 -9.41 -6.78 18.49
N GLY A 296 -8.16 -6.55 18.89
CA GLY A 296 -7.81 -6.21 20.26
C GLY A 296 -8.33 -4.83 20.66
N LYS A 297 -8.39 -4.57 21.97
CA LYS A 297 -8.85 -3.28 22.51
C LYS A 297 -7.69 -2.41 23.00
N SER A 298 -6.50 -2.59 22.44
CA SER A 298 -5.31 -1.83 22.83
C SER A 298 -5.30 -0.42 22.24
N ILE A 299 -4.55 0.49 22.87
CA ILE A 299 -4.37 1.85 22.34
C ILE A 299 -3.74 1.82 20.93
N ALA A 300 -2.76 0.94 20.72
CA ALA A 300 -2.11 0.77 19.42
C ALA A 300 -3.12 0.34 18.35
N THR A 301 -3.99 -0.62 18.66
CA THR A 301 -5.04 -1.09 17.76
C THR A 301 -5.96 0.05 17.33
N GLY A 302 -6.43 0.88 18.28
CA GLY A 302 -7.31 2.01 17.98
C GLY A 302 -6.67 2.99 17.00
N ILE A 303 -5.40 3.35 17.24
CA ILE A 303 -4.65 4.26 16.36
C ILE A 303 -4.50 3.66 14.95
N ILE A 304 -4.16 2.38 14.84
CA ILE A 304 -3.89 1.75 13.55
C ILE A 304 -5.18 1.55 12.75
N ASN A 305 -6.26 1.09 13.37
CA ASN A 305 -7.54 0.89 12.68
C ASN A 305 -8.13 2.24 12.19
N ALA A 306 -7.87 3.33 12.90
CA ALA A 306 -8.32 4.66 12.52
C ALA A 306 -7.50 5.33 11.39
N HIS A 307 -6.44 4.71 10.85
CA HIS A 307 -5.56 5.36 9.86
C HIS A 307 -6.29 5.90 8.62
N THR A 308 -7.42 5.31 8.22
CA THR A 308 -8.21 5.79 7.07
C THR A 308 -8.78 7.20 7.26
N LEU A 309 -8.88 7.69 8.51
CA LEU A 309 -9.27 9.07 8.85
C LEU A 309 -8.21 10.11 8.46
N ALA A 310 -6.95 9.69 8.29
CA ALA A 310 -5.91 10.58 7.81
C ALA A 310 -6.25 11.18 6.44
N VAL A 311 -6.93 10.42 5.58
CA VAL A 311 -7.42 10.88 4.27
C VAL A 311 -8.51 11.94 4.40
N ASP A 312 -9.33 11.88 5.44
CA ASP A 312 -10.35 12.90 5.74
C ASP A 312 -9.73 14.26 6.10
N THR A 313 -8.56 14.25 6.78
CA THR A 313 -7.77 15.45 7.00
C THR A 313 -7.39 16.12 5.68
N PHE A 314 -7.04 15.33 4.66
CA PHE A 314 -6.71 15.86 3.34
C PHE A 314 -7.93 16.45 2.62
N PHE A 315 -9.11 15.83 2.71
CA PHE A 315 -10.33 16.40 2.14
C PHE A 315 -10.67 17.77 2.76
N VAL A 316 -10.59 17.90 4.09
CA VAL A 316 -10.81 19.18 4.79
C VAL A 316 -9.80 20.24 4.31
N MET A 317 -8.51 19.90 4.28
CA MET A 317 -7.46 20.82 3.85
C MET A 317 -7.59 21.21 2.37
N GLY A 318 -7.93 20.26 1.51
CA GLY A 318 -8.12 20.45 0.07
C GLY A 318 -9.24 21.45 -0.22
N ALA A 319 -10.40 21.25 0.40
CA ALA A 319 -11.56 22.14 0.29
C ALA A 319 -11.29 23.53 0.87
N LEU A 320 -10.61 23.61 2.02
CA LEU A 320 -10.25 24.87 2.66
C LEU A 320 -9.32 25.70 1.78
N LEU A 321 -8.22 25.12 1.30
CA LEU A 321 -7.23 25.83 0.49
C LEU A 321 -7.81 26.23 -0.87
N MET A 322 -8.67 25.39 -1.43
CA MET A 322 -9.41 25.72 -2.63
C MET A 322 -10.34 26.91 -2.41
N THR A 323 -11.14 26.88 -1.35
CA THR A 323 -12.08 27.98 -1.04
C THR A 323 -11.33 29.28 -0.82
N TRP A 324 -10.25 29.24 -0.03
CA TRP A 324 -9.40 30.38 0.21
C TRP A 324 -8.78 30.98 -1.06
N SER A 325 -8.19 30.13 -1.91
CA SER A 325 -7.55 30.58 -3.16
C SER A 325 -8.58 31.13 -4.16
N THR A 326 -9.71 30.46 -4.33
CA THR A 326 -10.80 30.89 -5.22
C THR A 326 -11.34 32.27 -4.81
N LEU A 327 -11.64 32.46 -3.52
CA LEU A 327 -12.14 33.74 -3.02
C LEU A 327 -11.10 34.87 -3.18
N LYS A 328 -9.82 34.56 -2.95
CA LYS A 328 -8.71 35.51 -3.19
C LYS A 328 -8.61 35.92 -4.65
N ASP A 329 -8.78 34.97 -5.58
CA ASP A 329 -8.75 35.24 -7.01
C ASP A 329 -9.99 36.01 -7.48
N CYS A 330 -11.15 35.80 -6.84
CA CYS A 330 -12.34 36.64 -7.04
C CYS A 330 -12.09 38.10 -6.62
N GLU A 331 -11.54 38.34 -5.41
CA GLU A 331 -11.21 39.70 -4.95
C GLU A 331 -10.23 40.42 -5.89
N LYS A 332 -9.29 39.65 -6.48
CA LYS A 332 -8.30 40.17 -7.44
C LYS A 332 -8.81 40.26 -8.87
N LYS A 333 -10.03 39.81 -9.18
CA LYS A 333 -10.57 39.65 -10.54
C LYS A 333 -9.65 38.84 -11.46
N GLN A 334 -9.02 37.80 -10.93
CA GLN A 334 -8.05 36.94 -11.62
C GLN A 334 -8.50 35.48 -11.73
N LEU A 335 -9.76 35.20 -11.37
CA LEU A 335 -10.30 33.85 -11.39
C LEU A 335 -10.32 33.26 -12.81
N ASN A 336 -9.72 32.09 -12.98
CA ASN A 336 -9.76 31.31 -14.21
C ASN A 336 -10.01 29.83 -13.85
N ILE A 337 -11.29 29.43 -13.85
CA ILE A 337 -11.70 28.07 -13.48
C ILE A 337 -11.06 27.01 -14.39
N PRO A 338 -11.08 27.13 -15.74
CA PRO A 338 -10.42 26.16 -16.60
C PRO A 338 -8.94 25.95 -16.26
N ARG A 339 -8.20 27.04 -16.00
CA ARG A 339 -6.80 26.95 -15.58
C ARG A 339 -6.66 26.27 -14.22
N MET A 340 -7.54 26.56 -13.26
CA MET A 340 -7.49 25.91 -11.94
C MET A 340 -7.67 24.39 -12.05
N ILE A 341 -8.64 23.93 -12.84
CA ILE A 341 -8.89 22.52 -13.12
C ILE A 341 -7.69 21.90 -13.85
N TRP A 342 -7.21 22.55 -14.91
CA TRP A 342 -6.04 22.10 -15.65
C TRP A 342 -4.81 21.97 -14.76
N ARG A 343 -4.52 22.99 -13.95
CA ARG A 343 -3.36 23.02 -13.05
C ARG A 343 -3.42 21.91 -11.99
N ARG A 344 -4.62 21.55 -11.51
CA ARG A 344 -4.78 20.41 -10.60
C ARG A 344 -4.60 19.07 -11.33
N TYR A 345 -5.15 18.95 -12.53
CA TYR A 345 -5.00 17.75 -13.36
C TYR A 345 -3.53 17.45 -13.69
N ILE A 346 -2.78 18.44 -14.18
CA ILE A 346 -1.35 18.27 -14.50
C ILE A 346 -0.46 18.11 -13.27
N ARG A 347 -0.96 18.40 -12.07
CA ARG A 347 -0.21 18.13 -10.85
C ARG A 347 -0.21 16.64 -10.54
N TYR A 348 -1.34 15.95 -10.76
CA TYR A 348 -1.50 14.52 -10.46
C TYR A 348 -1.00 13.64 -11.60
N THR A 349 -1.37 13.98 -12.83
CA THR A 349 -1.23 13.12 -14.02
C THR A 349 0.20 12.68 -14.35
N PRO A 350 1.23 13.55 -14.33
CA PRO A 350 2.59 13.14 -14.67
C PRO A 350 3.14 12.12 -13.68
N VAL A 351 2.91 12.33 -12.38
CA VAL A 351 3.35 11.42 -11.33
C VAL A 351 2.63 10.09 -11.47
N TYR A 352 1.31 10.10 -11.70
CA TYR A 352 0.54 8.89 -11.96
C TYR A 352 1.04 8.12 -13.18
N SER A 353 1.25 8.82 -14.30
CA SER A 353 1.64 8.20 -15.57
C SER A 353 3.01 7.54 -15.46
N ALA A 354 3.98 8.25 -14.85
CA ALA A 354 5.30 7.70 -14.58
C ALA A 354 5.22 6.48 -13.64
N LEU A 355 4.43 6.56 -12.56
CA LEU A 355 4.29 5.47 -11.61
C LEU A 355 3.62 4.23 -12.22
N ILE A 356 2.53 4.41 -12.97
CA ILE A 356 1.84 3.31 -13.66
C ILE A 356 2.79 2.64 -14.66
N LEU A 357 3.49 3.42 -15.48
CA LEU A 357 4.45 2.88 -16.44
C LEU A 357 5.57 2.12 -15.74
N ALA A 358 6.10 2.65 -14.63
CA ALA A 358 7.12 1.98 -13.83
C ALA A 358 6.60 0.66 -13.22
N VAL A 359 5.38 0.64 -12.68
CA VAL A 359 4.76 -0.57 -12.12
C VAL A 359 4.55 -1.62 -13.22
N VAL A 360 3.97 -1.25 -14.36
CA VAL A 360 3.67 -2.20 -15.44
C VAL A 360 4.96 -2.78 -16.06
N SER A 361 5.98 -1.94 -16.22
CA SER A 361 7.19 -2.31 -16.98
C SER A 361 8.28 -2.93 -16.10
N PHE A 362 8.52 -2.37 -14.91
CA PHE A 362 9.65 -2.78 -14.07
C PHE A 362 9.27 -3.77 -12.97
N SER A 363 7.97 -4.00 -12.69
CA SER A 363 7.57 -4.99 -11.68
C SER A 363 8.12 -6.38 -11.98
N LYS A 364 8.21 -6.81 -13.25
CA LYS A 364 8.79 -8.10 -13.63
C LYS A 364 10.25 -8.27 -13.18
N VAL A 365 11.01 -7.17 -13.23
CA VAL A 365 12.45 -7.14 -12.92
C VAL A 365 12.68 -6.93 -11.42
N ILE A 366 11.90 -6.03 -10.80
CA ILE A 366 12.04 -5.61 -9.41
C ILE A 366 11.44 -6.62 -8.45
N LEU A 367 10.28 -7.18 -8.79
CA LEU A 367 9.65 -8.20 -7.97
C LEU A 367 10.34 -9.50 -8.32
N GLN A 368 11.28 -9.95 -7.50
CA GLN A 368 11.92 -11.25 -7.64
C GLN A 368 11.49 -12.20 -6.52
N GLY A 369 10.40 -11.91 -5.82
CA GLY A 369 9.90 -12.74 -4.73
C GLY A 369 8.89 -13.82 -5.14
N PRO A 370 8.60 -14.73 -4.19
CA PRO A 370 7.68 -15.85 -4.37
C PRO A 370 6.22 -15.39 -4.54
N PHE A 371 5.83 -14.25 -3.95
CA PHE A 371 4.46 -13.74 -3.98
C PHE A 371 4.13 -12.93 -5.24
N TYR A 372 4.68 -13.26 -6.40
CA TYR A 372 4.41 -12.47 -7.60
C TYR A 372 2.95 -12.62 -8.05
N ILE A 373 2.19 -11.53 -7.95
CA ILE A 373 0.79 -11.48 -8.37
C ILE A 373 0.74 -10.92 -9.79
N GLU A 374 0.65 -11.79 -10.79
CA GLU A 374 0.46 -11.39 -12.20
C GLU A 374 -0.81 -10.52 -12.36
N GLU A 375 -1.83 -10.77 -11.55
CA GLU A 375 -3.09 -10.03 -11.53
C GLU A 375 -2.91 -8.52 -11.23
N LEU A 376 -1.90 -8.14 -10.44
CA LEU A 376 -1.60 -6.73 -10.14
C LEU A 376 -1.17 -5.99 -11.42
N ARG A 377 -0.28 -6.63 -12.20
CA ARG A 377 0.17 -6.10 -13.49
C ARG A 377 -0.98 -6.12 -14.50
N ALA A 378 -1.71 -7.22 -14.59
CA ALA A 378 -2.82 -7.39 -15.53
C ALA A 378 -3.91 -6.33 -15.32
N SER A 379 -4.27 -6.07 -14.06
CA SER A 379 -5.21 -5.01 -13.70
C SER A 379 -4.70 -3.65 -14.16
N CYS A 380 -3.42 -3.34 -13.96
CA CYS A 380 -2.85 -2.09 -14.45
C CYS A 380 -2.85 -1.93 -15.96
N VAL A 381 -2.46 -2.97 -16.71
CA VAL A 381 -2.46 -2.94 -18.19
C VAL A 381 -3.87 -2.70 -18.74
N LYS A 382 -4.89 -3.30 -18.10
CA LYS A 382 -6.29 -3.16 -18.52
C LYS A 382 -6.89 -1.79 -18.13
N ASN A 383 -6.57 -1.30 -16.94
CA ASN A 383 -7.37 -0.27 -16.26
C ASN A 383 -6.62 1.05 -15.96
N TRP A 384 -5.39 1.25 -16.46
CA TRP A 384 -4.61 2.47 -16.23
C TRP A 384 -5.33 3.78 -16.63
N TRP A 385 -6.12 3.74 -17.71
CA TRP A 385 -6.80 4.91 -18.24
C TRP A 385 -7.84 5.47 -17.26
N MET A 386 -8.51 4.60 -16.49
CA MET A 386 -9.46 5.01 -15.45
C MET A 386 -8.77 5.79 -14.32
N THR A 387 -7.51 5.45 -14.02
CA THR A 387 -6.70 6.19 -13.04
C THR A 387 -6.39 7.59 -13.53
N LEU A 388 -6.02 7.75 -14.81
CA LEU A 388 -5.70 9.07 -15.39
C LEU A 388 -6.95 9.94 -15.62
N LEU A 389 -8.11 9.33 -15.87
CA LEU A 389 -9.39 10.06 -15.98
C LEU A 389 -10.03 10.37 -14.62
N HIS A 390 -9.45 9.89 -13.51
CA HIS A 390 -10.00 10.07 -12.16
C HIS A 390 -11.44 9.53 -11.99
N VAL A 391 -11.74 8.36 -12.58
CA VAL A 391 -13.07 7.69 -12.51
C VAL A 391 -13.01 6.30 -11.87
N LEU A 392 -11.82 5.87 -11.45
CA LEU A 392 -11.56 4.51 -10.97
C LEU A 392 -12.42 4.10 -9.76
N ASN A 393 -12.83 5.08 -8.94
CA ASN A 393 -13.61 4.83 -7.72
C ASN A 393 -15.10 4.56 -7.99
N TYR A 394 -15.56 4.62 -9.24
CA TYR A 394 -16.93 4.28 -9.63
C TYR A 394 -17.01 3.13 -10.63
N LEU A 395 -16.11 3.06 -11.61
CA LEU A 395 -16.23 2.12 -12.73
C LEU A 395 -15.79 0.69 -12.42
N GLN A 396 -14.67 0.50 -11.72
CA GLN A 396 -14.12 -0.84 -11.49
C GLN A 396 -13.31 -0.91 -10.19
N GLN A 397 -14.03 -1.03 -9.08
CA GLN A 397 -13.47 -0.98 -7.73
C GLN A 397 -12.66 -2.23 -7.36
N LYS A 398 -12.89 -3.37 -8.03
CA LYS A 398 -12.18 -4.63 -7.74
C LYS A 398 -10.81 -4.74 -8.44
N ASP A 399 -10.69 -4.18 -9.65
CA ASP A 399 -9.50 -4.35 -10.50
C ASP A 399 -8.78 -3.00 -10.72
N MET A 400 -8.61 -2.23 -9.65
CA MET A 400 -7.94 -0.93 -9.74
C MET A 400 -6.43 -1.12 -9.96
N CYS A 401 -5.85 -0.40 -10.92
CA CYS A 401 -4.40 -0.44 -11.16
C CYS A 401 -3.61 -0.03 -9.90
N LEU A 402 -3.95 1.12 -9.33
CA LEU A 402 -3.37 1.63 -8.10
C LEU A 402 -4.49 1.79 -7.08
N ASN A 403 -4.66 0.81 -6.18
CA ASN A 403 -5.76 0.78 -5.22
C ASN A 403 -5.89 2.09 -4.44
N HIS A 404 -4.80 2.64 -3.93
CA HIS A 404 -4.78 3.93 -3.21
C HIS A 404 -5.18 5.14 -4.09
N GLY A 405 -5.33 5.00 -5.40
CA GLY A 405 -5.70 6.10 -6.28
C GLY A 405 -7.15 6.57 -6.18
N TRP A 406 -8.01 5.82 -5.47
CA TRP A 406 -9.43 6.18 -5.26
C TRP A 406 -9.56 7.56 -4.62
N TYR A 407 -8.67 7.88 -3.67
CA TYR A 407 -8.69 9.13 -2.94
C TYR A 407 -8.46 10.32 -3.86
N LEU A 408 -7.45 10.26 -4.74
CA LEU A 408 -7.16 11.36 -5.67
C LEU A 408 -8.27 11.51 -6.71
N SER A 409 -8.94 10.42 -7.09
CA SER A 409 -10.12 10.49 -7.95
C SER A 409 -11.28 11.22 -7.26
N ALA A 410 -11.58 10.86 -6.01
CA ALA A 410 -12.60 11.55 -5.23
C ALA A 410 -12.28 13.03 -4.98
N ASP A 411 -11.02 13.33 -4.66
CA ASP A 411 -10.51 14.69 -4.48
C ASP A 411 -10.66 15.53 -5.74
N PHE A 412 -10.32 14.98 -6.91
CA PHE A 412 -10.44 15.67 -8.19
C PHE A 412 -11.90 15.93 -8.58
N GLN A 413 -12.78 14.95 -8.37
CA GLN A 413 -14.22 15.11 -8.63
C GLN A 413 -14.85 16.19 -7.75
N LEU A 414 -14.55 16.19 -6.44
CA LEU A 414 -15.01 17.24 -5.53
C LEU A 414 -14.41 18.61 -5.87
N PHE A 415 -13.17 18.64 -6.35
CA PHE A 415 -12.52 19.86 -6.82
C PHE A 415 -13.22 20.45 -8.05
N ILE A 416 -13.74 19.65 -8.97
CA ILE A 416 -14.43 20.18 -10.15
C ILE A 416 -15.73 20.89 -9.76
N ILE A 417 -16.47 20.34 -8.78
CA ILE A 417 -17.79 20.86 -8.37
C ILE A 417 -17.66 22.13 -7.50
N SER A 418 -16.60 22.22 -6.70
CA SER A 418 -16.44 23.25 -5.68
C SER A 418 -16.37 24.71 -6.15
N PRO A 419 -15.77 25.09 -7.31
CA PRO A 419 -15.71 26.49 -7.74
C PRO A 419 -17.11 27.07 -7.93
N PHE A 420 -18.06 26.26 -8.42
CA PHE A 420 -19.45 26.68 -8.62
C PHE A 420 -20.13 27.01 -7.27
N ILE A 421 -19.93 26.15 -6.26
CA ILE A 421 -20.43 26.38 -4.90
C ILE A 421 -19.81 27.67 -4.32
N ILE A 422 -18.49 27.83 -4.45
CA ILE A 422 -17.77 28.99 -3.92
C ILE A 422 -18.20 30.28 -4.62
N LEU A 423 -18.45 30.25 -5.93
CA LEU A 423 -18.93 31.42 -6.68
C LEU A 423 -20.32 31.86 -6.26
N MET A 424 -21.23 30.92 -5.97
CA MET A 424 -22.54 31.25 -5.41
C MET A 424 -22.40 31.91 -4.03
N ILE A 425 -21.52 31.39 -3.16
CA ILE A 425 -21.23 31.99 -1.86
C ILE A 425 -20.64 33.40 -2.02
N HIS A 426 -19.72 33.59 -2.96
CA HIS A 426 -19.10 34.89 -3.21
C HIS A 426 -20.12 35.92 -3.71
N LYS A 427 -20.97 35.54 -4.67
CA LYS A 427 -21.93 36.45 -5.32
C LYS A 427 -23.11 36.80 -4.42
N TYR A 428 -23.65 35.83 -3.68
CA TYR A 428 -24.89 35.96 -2.93
C TYR A 428 -24.69 35.96 -1.40
N GLY A 429 -23.45 35.87 -0.95
CA GLY A 429 -23.04 35.98 0.46
C GLY A 429 -23.31 34.73 1.30
N LYS A 430 -23.19 34.90 2.63
CA LYS A 430 -23.20 33.82 3.63
C LYS A 430 -24.43 32.90 3.61
N LYS A 431 -25.58 33.35 3.06
CA LYS A 431 -26.80 32.53 2.98
C LYS A 431 -26.59 31.26 2.15
N PHE A 432 -25.69 31.31 1.17
CA PHE A 432 -25.37 30.19 0.29
C PHE A 432 -24.41 29.17 0.92
N LEU A 433 -23.92 29.40 2.14
CA LEU A 433 -23.32 28.34 2.97
C LEU A 433 -24.33 27.23 3.30
N LEU A 434 -25.62 27.47 3.10
CA LEU A 434 -26.64 26.43 3.18
C LEU A 434 -26.40 25.29 2.19
N ILE A 435 -25.84 25.55 1.00
CA ILE A 435 -25.58 24.52 -0.02
C ILE A 435 -24.62 23.44 0.51
N PRO A 436 -23.37 23.76 0.93
CA PRO A 436 -22.48 22.75 1.49
C PRO A 436 -23.03 22.13 2.78
N ALA A 437 -23.83 22.86 3.58
CA ALA A 437 -24.47 22.30 4.77
C ALA A 437 -25.54 21.24 4.43
N VAL A 438 -26.37 21.48 3.42
CA VAL A 438 -27.37 20.51 2.94
C VAL A 438 -26.69 19.30 2.32
N LEU A 439 -25.65 19.50 1.50
CA LEU A 439 -24.90 18.40 0.90
C LEU A 439 -24.18 17.55 1.98
N PHE A 440 -23.63 18.19 3.01
CA PHE A 440 -23.09 17.50 4.18
C PHE A 440 -24.14 16.61 4.86
N LEU A 441 -25.34 17.13 5.14
CA LEU A 441 -26.43 16.33 5.69
C LEU A 441 -26.86 15.19 4.75
N ALA A 442 -26.89 15.45 3.44
CA ALA A 442 -27.20 14.42 2.45
C ALA A 442 -26.19 13.26 2.48
N THR A 443 -24.90 13.53 2.72
CA THR A 443 -23.90 12.45 2.88
C THR A 443 -24.19 11.58 4.11
N ILE A 444 -24.59 12.18 5.24
CA ILE A 444 -24.95 11.46 6.46
C ILE A 444 -26.19 10.59 6.20
N ILE A 445 -27.23 11.18 5.61
CA ILE A 445 -28.48 10.48 5.28
C ILE A 445 -28.19 9.30 4.35
N TYR A 446 -27.39 9.50 3.30
CA TYR A 446 -26.99 8.43 2.39
C TYR A 446 -26.33 7.25 3.14
N ILE A 447 -25.34 7.52 4.00
CA ILE A 447 -24.63 6.47 4.74
C ILE A 447 -25.60 5.72 5.67
N ILE A 448 -26.50 6.44 6.35
CA ILE A 448 -27.52 5.81 7.22
C ILE A 448 -28.43 4.91 6.38
N SER A 449 -28.98 5.43 5.28
CA SER A 449 -29.91 4.70 4.42
C SER A 449 -29.26 3.46 3.82
N ILE A 450 -28.07 3.57 3.23
CA ILE A 450 -27.41 2.43 2.57
C ILE A 450 -26.98 1.37 3.59
N SER A 451 -26.57 1.78 4.79
CA SER A 451 -26.20 0.84 5.86
C SER A 451 -27.41 0.08 6.40
N MET A 452 -28.58 0.72 6.47
CA MET A 452 -29.83 0.04 6.83
C MET A 452 -30.27 -0.97 5.76
N VAL A 453 -30.20 -0.58 4.48
CA VAL A 453 -30.66 -1.41 3.35
C VAL A 453 -29.75 -2.62 3.12
N LEU A 454 -28.43 -2.43 3.16
CA LEU A 454 -27.43 -3.46 2.86
C LEU A 454 -26.87 -4.16 4.10
N ASP A 455 -27.44 -3.87 5.27
CA ASP A 455 -27.00 -4.38 6.58
C ASP A 455 -25.50 -4.24 6.84
N ILE A 456 -24.98 -3.04 6.60
CA ILE A 456 -23.56 -2.74 6.83
C ILE A 456 -23.38 -2.32 8.28
N ALA A 457 -22.63 -3.12 9.05
CA ALA A 457 -22.36 -2.90 10.47
C ALA A 457 -20.86 -2.86 10.77
N MET A 458 -20.49 -2.25 11.91
CA MET A 458 -19.13 -2.25 12.46
C MET A 458 -18.94 -3.43 13.45
N PRO A 459 -17.74 -4.01 13.62
CA PRO A 459 -16.61 -3.87 12.71
C PRO A 459 -17.00 -4.53 11.39
N ALA A 460 -17.12 -3.72 10.33
CA ALA A 460 -17.18 -4.29 9.00
C ALA A 460 -15.79 -4.89 8.86
N PRO A 461 -15.65 -6.19 8.59
CA PRO A 461 -14.41 -6.64 8.00
C PRO A 461 -14.18 -5.67 6.85
N SER A 462 -13.01 -5.05 6.76
CA SER A 462 -12.64 -4.21 5.61
C SER A 462 -12.82 -4.94 4.27
N ALA A 463 -13.10 -6.25 4.31
CA ALA A 463 -13.48 -7.14 3.23
C ALA A 463 -15.00 -7.30 2.96
N SER A 464 -15.92 -6.66 3.69
CA SER A 464 -17.33 -6.73 3.29
C SER A 464 -17.53 -5.95 1.99
N GLN A 465 -17.84 -6.69 0.92
CA GLN A 465 -17.91 -6.14 -0.42
C GLN A 465 -18.84 -4.92 -0.49
N ASN A 466 -19.96 -4.96 0.24
CA ASN A 466 -20.91 -3.86 0.33
C ASN A 466 -20.32 -2.59 0.98
N TYR A 467 -19.50 -2.72 2.04
CA TYR A 467 -18.85 -1.55 2.65
C TYR A 467 -17.90 -0.88 1.67
N VAL A 468 -17.09 -1.69 1.00
CA VAL A 468 -16.10 -1.24 0.03
C VAL A 468 -16.80 -0.50 -1.13
N ASP A 469 -17.83 -1.15 -1.70
CA ASP A 469 -18.50 -0.70 -2.91
C ASP A 469 -19.37 0.55 -2.73
N PHE A 470 -19.99 0.70 -1.55
CA PHE A 470 -21.01 1.74 -1.33
C PHE A 470 -20.61 2.81 -0.31
N ILE A 471 -19.63 2.55 0.57
CA ILE A 471 -19.24 3.49 1.64
C ILE A 471 -17.79 3.95 1.53
N TYR A 472 -16.84 3.05 1.22
CA TYR A 472 -15.41 3.36 1.30
C TYR A 472 -14.89 4.15 0.08
N PHE A 473 -15.10 3.63 -1.13
CA PHE A 473 -14.58 4.24 -2.37
C PHE A 473 -15.43 5.36 -3.00
N PRO A 474 -16.78 5.32 -2.95
CA PRO A 474 -17.59 6.33 -3.63
C PRO A 474 -17.35 7.76 -3.12
N THR A 475 -17.30 8.73 -4.04
CA THR A 475 -17.02 10.13 -3.66
C THR A 475 -18.13 10.74 -2.81
N HIS A 476 -19.41 10.46 -3.11
CA HIS A 476 -20.53 11.02 -2.37
C HIS A 476 -20.59 10.57 -0.91
N SER A 477 -20.16 9.34 -0.58
CA SER A 477 -20.07 8.87 0.81
C SER A 477 -18.89 9.50 1.55
N ARG A 478 -17.85 9.94 0.84
CA ARG A 478 -16.64 10.57 1.39
C ARG A 478 -16.66 12.10 1.33
N ALA A 479 -17.70 12.71 0.77
CA ALA A 479 -17.76 14.15 0.52
C ALA A 479 -18.03 15.02 1.75
N GLY A 480 -18.55 14.47 2.85
CA GLY A 480 -18.90 15.22 4.06
C GLY A 480 -17.76 16.11 4.59
N PRO A 481 -16.57 15.55 4.90
CA PRO A 481 -15.39 16.32 5.32
C PRO A 481 -14.98 17.44 4.37
N TRP A 482 -15.17 17.25 3.06
CA TRP A 482 -14.88 18.27 2.06
C TRP A 482 -15.81 19.48 2.21
N PHE A 483 -17.12 19.26 2.37
CA PHE A 483 -18.08 20.34 2.57
C PHE A 483 -17.81 21.12 3.86
N VAL A 484 -17.44 20.44 4.94
CA VAL A 484 -17.00 21.09 6.19
C VAL A 484 -15.77 21.98 5.93
N GLY A 485 -14.82 21.51 5.12
CA GLY A 485 -13.65 22.29 4.71
C GLY A 485 -13.98 23.54 3.88
N ILE A 486 -15.01 23.50 3.02
CA ILE A 486 -15.51 24.69 2.29
C ILE A 486 -16.02 25.75 3.28
N ILE A 487 -16.84 25.32 4.24
CA ILE A 487 -17.41 26.22 5.26
C ILE A 487 -16.29 26.89 6.06
N LEU A 488 -15.33 26.09 6.55
CA LEU A 488 -14.17 26.63 7.26
C LEU A 488 -13.35 27.59 6.39
N GLY A 489 -13.07 27.22 5.14
CA GLY A 489 -12.29 28.05 4.22
C GLY A 489 -12.92 29.43 4.00
N TYR A 490 -14.25 29.49 3.87
CA TYR A 490 -14.98 30.76 3.78
C TYR A 490 -14.82 31.59 5.07
N TYR A 491 -15.05 30.99 6.24
CA TYR A 491 -14.94 31.72 7.50
C TYR A 491 -13.52 32.25 7.71
N LEU A 492 -12.50 31.41 7.57
CA LEU A 492 -11.11 31.81 7.71
C LEU A 492 -10.75 32.95 6.75
N PHE A 493 -11.23 32.90 5.50
CA PHE A 493 -10.99 33.96 4.51
C PHE A 493 -11.62 35.29 4.95
N THR A 494 -12.87 35.28 5.42
CA THR A 494 -13.55 36.51 5.87
C THR A 494 -12.90 37.16 7.09
N ILE A 495 -12.30 36.37 7.98
CA ILE A 495 -11.64 36.86 9.20
C ILE A 495 -10.12 36.96 9.07
N GLN A 496 -9.55 36.75 7.88
CA GLN A 496 -8.10 36.56 7.65
C GLN A 496 -7.20 37.70 8.19
N ARG A 497 -7.75 38.89 8.41
CA ARG A 497 -7.04 40.07 8.93
C ARG A 497 -7.22 40.30 10.44
N LYS A 498 -7.98 39.44 11.13
CA LYS A 498 -8.35 39.62 12.54
C LYS A 498 -7.86 38.45 13.38
N LYS A 499 -7.16 38.76 14.47
CA LYS A 499 -6.99 37.84 15.58
C LYS A 499 -8.24 37.92 16.44
N VAL A 500 -8.83 36.76 16.72
CA VAL A 500 -10.05 36.66 17.51
C VAL A 500 -9.63 36.33 18.94
N ASP A 501 -10.06 37.16 19.88
CA ASP A 501 -9.93 36.87 21.30
C ASP A 501 -11.25 36.24 21.76
N ILE A 502 -11.19 34.99 22.19
CA ILE A 502 -12.32 34.27 22.77
C ILE A 502 -12.13 34.14 24.28
N ASN A 503 -13.24 33.99 25.01
CA ASN A 503 -13.20 33.71 26.44
C ASN A 503 -12.31 32.48 26.72
N LYS A 504 -11.40 32.58 27.70
CA LYS A 504 -10.50 31.49 28.10
C LYS A 504 -11.27 30.23 28.47
N PHE A 505 -12.43 30.36 29.12
CA PHE A 505 -13.30 29.23 29.46
C PHE A 505 -13.85 28.54 28.20
N LEU A 506 -14.38 29.32 27.24
CA LEU A 506 -14.86 28.79 25.96
C LEU A 506 -13.73 28.14 25.16
N ASN A 507 -12.54 28.73 25.13
CA ASN A 507 -11.37 28.13 24.49
C ASN A 507 -11.03 26.77 25.11
N GLY A 508 -10.96 26.72 26.44
CA GLY A 508 -10.69 25.49 27.19
C GLY A 508 -11.74 24.41 26.91
N PHE A 509 -13.03 24.78 26.95
CA PHE A 509 -14.13 23.89 26.62
C PHE A 509 -14.01 23.34 25.19
N MET A 510 -13.77 24.19 24.20
CA MET A 510 -13.65 23.76 22.80
C MET A 510 -12.44 22.85 22.57
N TRP A 511 -11.31 23.08 23.26
CA TRP A 511 -10.17 22.17 23.21
C TRP A 511 -10.47 20.82 23.85
N ILE A 512 -11.05 20.80 25.05
CA ILE A 512 -11.45 19.56 25.73
C ILE A 512 -12.45 18.79 24.86
N PHE A 513 -13.48 19.46 24.37
CA PHE A 513 -14.48 18.88 23.49
C PHE A 513 -13.84 18.28 22.23
N THR A 514 -12.95 19.03 21.56
CA THR A 514 -12.26 18.57 20.35
C THR A 514 -11.40 17.33 20.63
N LEU A 515 -10.61 17.35 21.70
CA LEU A 515 -9.74 16.23 22.06
C LEU A 515 -10.55 14.99 22.46
N THR A 516 -11.64 15.18 23.20
CA THR A 516 -12.59 14.10 23.54
C THR A 516 -13.21 13.52 22.29
N VAL A 517 -13.68 14.33 21.34
CA VAL A 517 -14.26 13.84 20.08
C VAL A 517 -13.23 13.03 19.27
N LEU A 518 -12.00 13.53 19.12
CA LEU A 518 -10.94 12.81 18.40
C LEU A 518 -10.59 11.49 19.08
N PHE A 519 -10.43 11.50 20.41
CA PHE A 519 -10.17 10.30 21.20
C PHE A 519 -11.32 9.30 21.06
N SER A 520 -12.55 9.74 21.26
CA SER A 520 -13.76 8.92 21.10
C SER A 520 -13.84 8.29 19.72
N ILE A 521 -13.60 9.02 18.63
CA ILE A 521 -13.63 8.46 17.28
C ILE A 521 -12.58 7.35 17.09
N VAL A 522 -11.36 7.57 17.58
CA VAL A 522 -10.25 6.61 17.45
C VAL A 522 -10.46 5.35 18.29
N PHE A 523 -11.12 5.46 19.45
CA PHE A 523 -11.22 4.35 20.41
C PHE A 523 -12.61 3.70 20.51
N LEU A 524 -13.73 4.39 20.15
CA LEU A 524 -15.06 3.76 20.18
C LEU A 524 -15.15 2.54 19.25
N GLN A 525 -14.40 2.56 18.14
CA GLN A 525 -14.35 1.44 17.21
C GLN A 525 -13.86 0.13 17.86
N LEU A 526 -13.12 0.20 18.97
CA LEU A 526 -12.66 -0.97 19.73
C LEU A 526 -13.78 -1.61 20.57
N GLY A 527 -14.87 -0.87 20.81
CA GLY A 527 -16.02 -1.34 21.59
C GLY A 527 -17.05 -2.11 20.76
N PHE A 528 -16.99 -2.03 19.43
CA PHE A 528 -17.95 -2.71 18.56
C PHE A 528 -17.74 -4.22 18.59
N SER A 529 -18.79 -4.95 18.91
CA SER A 529 -18.85 -6.41 18.84
C SER A 529 -19.71 -6.84 17.65
N SER A 530 -19.52 -8.05 17.16
CA SER A 530 -20.32 -8.62 16.07
C SER A 530 -21.74 -9.03 16.49
N SER A 531 -22.27 -8.49 17.60
CA SER A 531 -23.59 -8.89 18.08
C SER A 531 -24.70 -8.27 17.22
N THR A 532 -25.76 -9.05 17.02
CA THR A 532 -26.88 -8.77 16.13
C THR A 532 -28.01 -7.98 16.79
N ASP A 533 -27.78 -7.50 18.01
CA ASP A 533 -28.75 -6.69 18.74
C ASP A 533 -29.08 -5.40 17.96
N VAL A 534 -30.38 -5.09 17.85
CA VAL A 534 -30.92 -3.93 17.14
C VAL A 534 -30.32 -2.63 17.67
N ILE A 535 -30.12 -2.55 19.00
CA ILE A 535 -29.51 -1.38 19.64
C ILE A 535 -28.06 -1.22 19.18
N GLN A 536 -27.29 -2.31 19.13
CA GLN A 536 -25.90 -2.30 18.67
C GLN A 536 -25.79 -1.95 17.18
N ARG A 537 -26.71 -2.47 16.36
CA ARG A 537 -26.83 -2.10 14.94
C ARG A 537 -27.06 -0.60 14.76
N GLY A 538 -27.93 0.01 15.57
CA GLY A 538 -28.13 1.46 15.59
C GLY A 538 -26.85 2.23 15.92
N TYR A 539 -26.08 1.79 16.91
CA TYR A 539 -24.78 2.38 17.25
C TYR A 539 -23.76 2.28 16.10
N HIS A 540 -23.70 1.13 15.43
CA HIS A 540 -22.78 0.89 14.31
C HIS A 540 -23.06 1.83 13.13
N ILE A 541 -24.32 1.92 12.72
CA ILE A 541 -24.75 2.78 11.61
C ILE A 541 -24.51 4.25 11.95
N THR A 542 -24.83 4.65 13.17
CA THR A 542 -24.60 6.02 13.65
C THR A 542 -23.11 6.37 13.62
N PHE A 543 -22.25 5.46 14.09
CA PHE A 543 -20.81 5.67 14.02
C PHE A 543 -20.31 5.76 12.57
N LEU A 544 -20.72 4.85 11.69
CA LEU A 544 -20.36 4.86 10.27
C LEU A 544 -20.70 6.20 9.60
N ALA A 545 -21.89 6.74 9.87
CA ALA A 545 -22.35 8.00 9.29
C ALA A 545 -21.66 9.24 9.88
N LEU A 546 -21.26 9.21 11.15
CA LEU A 546 -20.81 10.41 11.87
C LEU A 546 -19.29 10.50 12.09
N HIS A 547 -18.56 9.40 12.26
CA HIS A 547 -17.16 9.43 12.73
C HIS A 547 -16.24 10.29 11.84
N ARG A 548 -16.30 10.14 10.52
CA ARG A 548 -15.54 10.93 9.54
C ARG A 548 -15.90 12.41 9.57
N ASN A 549 -17.19 12.71 9.74
CA ASN A 549 -17.73 14.06 9.78
C ASN A 549 -17.36 14.78 11.08
N LEU A 550 -17.46 14.09 12.22
CA LEU A 550 -17.02 14.60 13.52
C LEU A 550 -15.50 14.81 13.55
N TRP A 551 -14.72 13.92 12.93
CA TRP A 551 -13.28 14.11 12.73
C TRP A 551 -12.99 15.42 11.97
N ALA A 552 -13.71 15.65 10.86
CA ALA A 552 -13.57 16.87 10.07
C ALA A 552 -13.90 18.14 10.87
N ILE A 553 -14.99 18.12 11.64
CA ILE A 553 -15.42 19.25 12.49
C ILE A 553 -14.37 19.53 13.58
N ALA A 554 -13.84 18.48 14.23
CA ALA A 554 -12.79 18.60 15.22
C ALA A 554 -11.51 19.21 14.63
N LEU A 555 -11.11 18.77 13.43
CA LEU A 555 -9.99 19.38 12.70
C LEU A 555 -10.24 20.85 12.37
N CYS A 556 -11.48 21.22 12.05
CA CYS A 556 -11.80 22.62 11.77
C CYS A 556 -11.54 23.53 12.97
N TRP A 557 -11.85 23.07 14.18
CA TRP A 557 -11.47 23.81 15.40
C TRP A 557 -9.96 23.92 15.54
N ILE A 558 -9.19 22.84 15.34
CA ILE A 558 -7.73 22.86 15.43
C ILE A 558 -7.14 23.89 14.45
N ILE A 559 -7.58 23.88 13.20
CA ILE A 559 -7.09 24.79 12.16
C ILE A 559 -7.46 26.25 12.53
N PHE A 560 -8.70 26.50 12.92
CA PHE A 560 -9.17 27.82 13.35
C PHE A 560 -8.39 28.34 14.56
N ALA A 561 -8.20 27.50 15.58
CA ALA A 561 -7.49 27.84 16.80
C ALA A 561 -6.00 28.15 16.51
N CYS A 562 -5.36 27.37 15.64
CA CYS A 562 -3.99 27.62 15.22
C CYS A 562 -3.83 28.93 14.45
N GLN A 563 -4.78 29.24 13.55
CA GLN A 563 -4.66 30.40 12.66
C GLN A 563 -5.12 31.71 13.30
N ASN A 564 -6.26 31.72 13.99
CA ASN A 564 -6.95 32.96 14.36
C ASN A 564 -6.86 33.31 15.85
N LEU A 565 -6.59 32.36 16.73
CA LEU A 565 -6.42 32.65 18.16
C LEU A 565 -5.00 33.15 18.47
N LYS A 566 -4.90 34.01 19.48
CA LYS A 566 -3.60 34.39 20.07
C LYS A 566 -3.00 33.25 20.90
N THR A 567 -3.84 32.38 21.46
CA THR A 567 -3.52 31.32 22.43
C THR A 567 -3.65 29.91 21.83
N GLY A 568 -2.95 29.62 20.73
CA GLY A 568 -2.99 28.30 20.09
C GLY A 568 -2.25 27.17 20.84
N GLY A 569 -1.56 27.49 21.94
CA GLY A 569 -0.92 26.51 22.83
C GLY A 569 0.12 25.61 22.16
N ILE A 570 0.30 24.42 22.76
CA ILE A 570 1.29 23.41 22.34
C ILE A 570 0.95 22.85 20.96
N ILE A 571 -0.33 22.63 20.66
CA ILE A 571 -0.77 22.06 19.37
C ILE A 571 -0.41 23.00 18.22
N ARG A 572 -0.67 24.31 18.36
CA ARG A 572 -0.24 25.29 17.35
C ARG A 572 1.28 25.30 17.21
N TRP A 573 2.02 25.30 18.30
CA TRP A 573 3.48 25.29 18.28
C TRP A 573 4.00 24.09 17.48
N PHE A 574 3.54 22.88 17.82
CA PHE A 574 3.96 21.64 17.18
C PHE A 574 3.57 21.57 15.70
N LEU A 575 2.29 21.83 15.36
CA LEU A 575 1.81 21.73 13.98
C LEU A 575 2.37 22.83 13.06
N SER A 576 2.78 23.97 13.63
CA SER A 576 3.36 25.09 12.87
C SER A 576 4.88 25.04 12.80
N LEU A 577 5.53 23.96 13.24
CA LEU A 577 6.97 23.79 13.13
C LEU A 577 7.41 23.86 11.65
N PRO A 578 8.39 24.72 11.30
CA PRO A 578 8.87 24.86 9.92
C PRO A 578 9.43 23.57 9.32
N GLN A 579 9.89 22.64 10.15
CA GLN A 579 10.42 21.32 9.76
C GLN A 579 9.41 20.45 9.01
N TRP A 580 8.10 20.73 9.14
CA TRP A 580 7.07 20.02 8.40
C TRP A 580 6.99 20.42 6.91
N GLN A 581 7.62 21.53 6.50
CA GLN A 581 7.50 22.06 5.14
C GLN A 581 7.98 21.10 4.04
N PRO A 582 9.16 20.45 4.13
CA PRO A 582 9.63 19.56 3.07
C PRO A 582 8.68 18.37 2.85
N ILE A 583 8.27 17.69 3.93
CA ILE A 583 7.29 16.59 3.89
C ILE A 583 5.97 17.06 3.29
N SER A 584 5.51 18.25 3.71
CA SER A 584 4.26 18.81 3.22
C SER A 584 4.30 19.16 1.73
N ARG A 585 5.45 19.58 1.19
CA ARG A 585 5.66 19.84 -0.25
C ARG A 585 5.66 18.55 -1.07
N MET A 586 6.29 17.49 -0.56
CA MET A 586 6.33 16.17 -1.19
C MET A 586 5.05 15.34 -0.99
N GLY A 587 4.01 15.88 -0.35
CA GLY A 587 2.90 15.06 0.14
C GLY A 587 2.17 14.23 -0.91
N LEU A 588 2.06 14.72 -2.16
CA LEU A 588 1.50 13.95 -3.27
C LEU A 588 2.42 12.80 -3.67
N SER A 589 3.70 13.10 -3.88
CA SER A 589 4.72 12.12 -4.23
C SER A 589 4.84 11.03 -3.17
N MET A 590 4.85 11.38 -1.87
CA MET A 590 4.87 10.43 -0.74
C MET A 590 3.64 9.53 -0.69
N TYR A 591 2.45 10.09 -0.95
CA TYR A 591 1.22 9.31 -0.97
C TYR A 591 1.23 8.24 -2.07
N LEU A 592 1.61 8.64 -3.28
CA LEU A 592 1.60 7.76 -4.46
C LEU A 592 2.71 6.70 -4.40
N ILE A 593 3.96 7.12 -4.19
CA ILE A 593 5.08 6.17 -4.18
C ILE A 593 5.07 5.30 -2.94
N GLY A 594 4.55 5.80 -1.81
CA GLY A 594 4.58 5.11 -0.53
C GLY A 594 3.85 3.78 -0.55
N ALA A 595 2.63 3.77 -1.09
CA ALA A 595 1.85 2.54 -1.22
C ALA A 595 2.49 1.55 -2.20
N VAL A 596 3.03 2.03 -3.33
CA VAL A 596 3.71 1.15 -4.31
C VAL A 596 4.98 0.54 -3.72
N TYR A 597 5.81 1.34 -3.04
CA TYR A 597 7.01 0.84 -2.37
C TYR A 597 6.67 -0.23 -1.33
N GLN A 598 5.66 -0.01 -0.48
CA GLN A 598 5.26 -0.99 0.53
C GLN A 598 4.81 -2.30 -0.11
N VAL A 599 3.97 -2.24 -1.16
CA VAL A 599 3.55 -3.44 -1.90
C VAL A 599 4.76 -4.15 -2.52
N MET A 600 5.65 -3.44 -3.21
CA MET A 600 6.85 -4.06 -3.80
C MET A 600 7.78 -4.68 -2.74
N SER A 601 7.89 -4.03 -1.58
CA SER A 601 8.63 -4.55 -0.43
C SER A 601 8.01 -5.83 0.12
N ILE A 602 6.67 -5.92 0.18
CA ILE A 602 5.93 -7.11 0.62
C ILE A 602 6.13 -8.26 -0.37
N LEU A 603 5.90 -8.01 -1.66
CA LEU A 603 5.96 -9.04 -2.70
C LEU A 603 7.38 -9.62 -2.90
N ASN A 604 8.42 -8.91 -2.45
CA ASN A 604 9.80 -9.38 -2.45
C ASN A 604 10.21 -10.18 -1.20
N GLN A 605 9.34 -10.30 -0.20
CA GLN A 605 9.67 -11.03 1.03
C GLN A 605 9.92 -12.50 0.73
N ARG A 606 11.04 -13.02 1.26
CA ARG A 606 11.43 -14.44 1.18
C ARG A 606 10.90 -15.28 2.33
N VAL A 607 10.53 -14.62 3.41
CA VAL A 607 10.03 -15.22 4.64
C VAL A 607 8.87 -14.40 5.17
N PRO A 608 7.86 -15.02 5.82
CA PRO A 608 6.82 -14.28 6.52
C PRO A 608 7.42 -13.39 7.62
N LEU A 609 6.87 -12.19 7.77
CA LEU A 609 7.18 -11.34 8.91
C LEU A 609 6.31 -11.71 10.11
N TYR A 610 6.87 -11.64 11.30
CA TYR A 610 6.12 -11.83 12.54
C TYR A 610 5.66 -10.47 13.07
N LEU A 611 4.40 -10.40 13.49
CA LEU A 611 3.88 -9.22 14.16
C LEU A 611 4.46 -9.18 15.58
N ASN A 612 5.41 -8.28 15.77
CA ASN A 612 5.98 -7.95 17.07
C ASN A 612 6.30 -6.45 17.08
N PHE A 613 5.97 -5.75 18.18
CA PHE A 613 6.22 -4.32 18.34
C PHE A 613 7.68 -3.94 18.02
N TRP A 614 8.64 -4.72 18.50
CA TRP A 614 10.07 -4.45 18.31
C TRP A 614 10.56 -4.73 16.88
N GLN A 615 9.87 -5.58 16.12
CA GLN A 615 10.14 -5.80 14.70
C GLN A 615 9.45 -4.75 13.82
N LEU A 616 8.27 -4.30 14.24
CA LEU A 616 7.47 -3.32 13.51
C LEU A 616 8.13 -1.93 13.48
N VAL A 617 8.71 -1.47 14.58
CA VAL A 617 9.34 -0.13 14.64
C VAL A 617 10.46 0.04 13.60
N PRO A 618 11.46 -0.86 13.50
CA PRO A 618 12.47 -0.79 12.44
C PRO A 618 11.89 -0.81 11.03
N ILE A 619 10.88 -1.64 10.77
CA ILE A 619 10.21 -1.73 9.45
C ILE A 619 9.58 -0.38 9.10
N LEU A 620 8.88 0.24 10.04
CA LEU A 620 8.22 1.54 9.82
C LEU A 620 9.22 2.67 9.62
N LEU A 621 10.32 2.69 10.36
CA LEU A 621 11.39 3.67 10.17
C LEU A 621 12.06 3.50 8.80
N SER A 622 12.28 2.25 8.37
CA SER A 622 12.77 1.93 7.04
C SER A 622 11.81 2.40 5.94
N ASP A 623 10.51 2.15 6.11
CA ASP A 623 9.48 2.63 5.19
C ASP A 623 9.49 4.14 5.05
N VAL A 624 9.43 4.87 6.17
CA VAL A 624 9.43 6.34 6.14
C VAL A 624 10.69 6.86 5.46
N PHE A 625 11.86 6.29 5.77
CA PHE A 625 13.13 6.69 5.17
C PHE A 625 13.15 6.46 3.66
N MET A 626 12.82 5.24 3.20
CA MET A 626 12.83 4.89 1.79
C MET A 626 11.78 5.66 0.99
N ILE A 627 10.58 5.86 1.56
CA ILE A 627 9.52 6.66 0.94
C ILE A 627 9.97 8.11 0.79
N MET A 628 10.63 8.71 1.78
CA MET A 628 11.15 10.07 1.65
C MET A 628 12.17 10.20 0.50
N ILE A 629 13.08 9.23 0.35
CA ILE A 629 14.06 9.22 -0.74
C ILE A 629 13.36 9.14 -2.10
N LEU A 630 12.51 8.12 -2.29
CA LEU A 630 11.82 7.89 -3.56
C LEU A 630 10.87 9.04 -3.91
N SER A 631 10.24 9.65 -2.92
CA SER A 631 9.36 10.82 -3.10
C SER A 631 10.12 12.05 -3.50
N THR A 632 11.34 12.24 -2.98
CA THR A 632 12.22 13.34 -3.37
C THR A 632 12.57 13.23 -4.85
N ILE A 633 12.97 12.03 -5.29
CA ILE A 633 13.28 11.75 -6.71
C ILE A 633 12.06 12.02 -7.59
N THR A 634 10.90 11.46 -7.21
CA THR A 634 9.64 11.60 -7.96
C THR A 634 9.18 13.06 -8.04
N TYR A 635 9.28 13.81 -6.94
CA TYR A 635 8.91 15.22 -6.88
C TYR A 635 9.78 16.08 -7.80
N LEU A 636 11.10 15.86 -7.78
CA LEU A 636 12.05 16.63 -8.56
C LEU A 636 12.00 16.27 -10.05
N ALA A 637 11.71 15.01 -10.39
CA ALA A 637 11.63 14.54 -11.77
C ALA A 637 10.31 14.93 -12.46
N PHE A 638 9.18 14.86 -11.76
CA PHE A 638 7.86 14.95 -12.39
C PHE A 638 6.96 16.06 -11.83
N GLU A 639 6.83 16.20 -10.51
CA GLU A 639 5.88 17.16 -9.91
C GLU A 639 6.33 18.62 -10.08
N ALA A 640 7.55 18.96 -9.65
CA ALA A 640 8.05 20.33 -9.68
C ALA A 640 8.23 20.88 -11.11
N PRO A 641 8.87 20.16 -12.06
CA PRO A 641 9.10 20.68 -13.40
C PRO A 641 7.79 20.96 -14.15
N THR A 642 6.80 20.08 -14.03
CA THR A 642 5.50 20.24 -14.72
C THR A 642 4.80 21.53 -14.28
N LEU A 643 4.80 21.83 -12.98
CA LEU A 643 4.20 23.06 -12.45
C LEU A 643 4.94 24.32 -12.93
N ILE A 644 6.28 24.27 -13.02
CA ILE A 644 7.09 25.38 -13.53
C ILE A 644 6.80 25.62 -15.01
N ILE A 645 6.70 24.56 -15.80
CA ILE A 645 6.41 24.62 -17.23
C ILE A 645 5.02 25.21 -17.47
N GLU A 646 3.99 24.78 -16.75
CA GLU A 646 2.64 25.36 -16.89
C GLU A 646 2.63 26.84 -16.52
N ASP A 647 3.24 27.22 -15.40
CA ASP A 647 3.29 28.62 -14.97
C ASP A 647 4.05 29.49 -15.98
N TYR A 648 5.09 28.95 -16.63
CA TYR A 648 5.82 29.63 -17.70
C TYR A 648 4.97 29.81 -18.96
N ILE A 649 4.36 28.73 -19.45
CA ILE A 649 3.50 28.74 -20.65
C ILE A 649 2.33 29.72 -20.46
N TYR A 650 1.66 29.65 -19.32
CA TYR A 650 0.53 30.53 -19.02
C TYR A 650 0.91 32.01 -19.03
N LYS A 651 2.03 32.37 -18.38
CA LYS A 651 2.52 33.76 -18.39
C LYS A 651 2.85 34.23 -19.79
N LYS A 652 3.45 33.38 -20.63
CA LYS A 652 3.77 33.72 -22.01
C LYS A 652 2.52 33.91 -22.86
N ILE A 653 1.48 33.10 -22.68
CA ILE A 653 0.18 33.26 -23.37
C ILE A 653 -0.50 34.55 -22.93
N LYS A 654 -0.54 34.83 -21.62
CA LYS A 654 -1.19 36.03 -21.08
C LYS A 654 -0.49 37.33 -21.46
N ASN A 655 0.83 37.28 -21.66
CA ASN A 655 1.64 38.42 -22.06
C ASN A 655 1.78 38.57 -23.58
N LYS A 656 1.13 37.73 -24.40
CA LYS A 656 1.00 38.02 -25.83
C LYS A 656 0.02 39.18 -25.99
N PRO A 657 0.41 40.24 -26.72
CA PRO A 657 -0.36 41.46 -26.86
C PRO A 657 -1.73 41.22 -27.51
#